data_AF-B4KV76-F1
#
_entry.id   AF-B4KV76-F1
#
_cell.length_a   1.000
_cell.length_b   1.000
_cell.length_c   1.000
_cell.angle_alpha   90.00
_cell.angle_beta   90.00
_cell.angle_gamma   90.00
#
_symmetry.space_group_name_H-M   'P 1'
#
loop_
_entity.id
_entity.type
_entity.pdbx_description
1 polymer ?
#
loop_
_entity_poly.entity_id
_entity_poly.type
_entity_poly.pdbx_seq_one_letter_code
_entity_poly.pdbx_strand_id
1 'polypeptide(L)'
;MKPTQSGGSGTSAAKMGEPIEYVTLISDDSDGEPSPKRNPSGSGSQAASHTKAKFDDDSNDTPATSDERRTSRRNKPKVDYTNKPATASAENTASDKCSSGSSGSSSGPTDKRSQGQAEQRTRKSEAGVNHSTGTGSRSTLPKDTNGTNGEARDNSTPTVLSGQEGAVFQSRLPFSKMTPNEEACFPDISCSGILGHRVFLNIRNSLLHMWVDNPKTQLTFDSALKRLPPPFDSDPNLVRRVHSFLERHGFINFGIFKRLLPIPSKKLGKVIVIGAGISGLAVGQQLQQFGMDVIVLEARDRVGGRIATFRKNSYIADLGAMVVTGVYGNPMTILSKQIGMDLVPIQQTCPLYGPDGKPVPKEKDDVIEREFNRLLESASYLSHRLDFNYAGNNPVSLGDALEWIINMQDKAVQEKRAAHMHEIIAAQTRIIEHRKRLKATLQKIATLKSDLQNLVKQRLPRSAHNENSYASQEYAIRNTQIKLEDAISAEAEQRIEGHKLEMKLQEIEQNAPSQVYLSSRDRLILDWHFANLEFANATRLDNLSLKHWDQDDDFEFIGHHTTVRNGYSCVPVALTENIDIRLNSAVKEIKYNSKGVEIVAENLKTSNSLMTYKADLAVCTLTLGVLKVAVTQEEAHHANTVKFDPPLPDWKQQAIRRLGFGNLNKVVLCFDRIFWDPNANLFGHVGSTTASRGEMFLFWSISSSPVLLALVAGMAANIVESVTDDIIIGRCMSVLKNIFGNTSVPQPKETVVTRWRSDQWARGSYSYVSVGSSGSDYDLLAAPVIPPTGFEPHFSKDAEELPRLFFAGEHTIRNYPATVHGAYLSGLREAGRIADYYLGYPEGTPPDIGYSVTEAANSVSVGNVVKLRDLSPHLSDSPVSKKSEENSNMADSTDVQ
;
A
#
# COMPACT_ATOMS: atom_id res chain seq x y z
N MET A 1 -25.00 -16.53 50.59
CA MET A 1 -25.83 -17.64 51.11
C MET A 1 -25.83 -18.77 50.09
N LYS A 2 -25.56 -20.01 50.51
CA LYS A 2 -25.81 -21.27 49.77
C LYS A 2 -26.80 -22.09 50.63
N PRO A 3 -27.41 -23.18 50.15
CA PRO A 3 -28.07 -23.46 48.85
C PRO A 3 -29.45 -24.16 49.05
N THR A 4 -30.26 -24.34 48.00
CA THR A 4 -31.30 -25.39 47.95
C THR A 4 -31.56 -25.90 46.52
N GLN A 5 -31.69 -27.22 46.41
CA GLN A 5 -32.03 -28.09 45.27
C GLN A 5 -33.48 -27.82 44.77
N SER A 6 -34.04 -28.27 43.64
CA SER A 6 -33.97 -29.57 42.91
C SER A 6 -34.83 -29.54 41.63
N GLY A 7 -34.47 -30.37 40.63
CA GLY A 7 -35.37 -30.95 39.58
C GLY A 7 -35.40 -30.21 38.23
N GLY A 8 -35.34 -30.83 37.04
CA GLY A 8 -35.25 -32.23 36.60
C GLY A 8 -35.59 -32.33 35.10
N SER A 9 -34.81 -33.14 34.37
CA SER A 9 -35.03 -33.77 33.03
C SER A 9 -35.14 -32.93 31.74
N GLY A 10 -34.32 -33.29 30.75
CA GLY A 10 -34.45 -32.89 29.34
C GLY A 10 -33.14 -33.05 28.55
N THR A 11 -32.79 -34.29 28.17
CA THR A 11 -31.59 -34.66 27.41
C THR A 11 -31.64 -34.24 25.94
N SER A 12 -30.58 -33.57 25.47
CA SER A 12 -30.15 -33.53 24.07
C SER A 12 -28.62 -33.41 24.05
N ALA A 13 -27.96 -34.50 23.68
CA ALA A 13 -26.51 -34.58 23.59
C ALA A 13 -26.04 -33.92 22.29
N ALA A 14 -25.46 -32.72 22.38
CA ALA A 14 -24.71 -32.12 21.28
C ALA A 14 -23.32 -32.77 21.23
N LYS A 15 -23.01 -33.41 20.10
CA LYS A 15 -21.70 -33.98 19.78
C LYS A 15 -20.62 -32.89 19.91
N MET A 16 -19.54 -33.20 20.64
CA MET A 16 -18.31 -32.40 20.60
C MET A 16 -17.79 -32.37 19.16
N GLY A 17 -17.56 -31.17 18.63
CA GLY A 17 -16.83 -30.98 17.39
C GLY A 17 -15.38 -31.45 17.54
N GLU A 18 -14.85 -32.04 16.48
CA GLU A 18 -13.47 -32.52 16.38
C GLU A 18 -12.46 -31.38 16.64
N PRO A 19 -11.27 -31.69 17.19
CA PRO A 19 -10.22 -30.69 17.38
C PRO A 19 -9.73 -30.20 16.01
N ILE A 20 -9.76 -28.88 15.83
CA ILE A 20 -9.22 -28.19 14.67
C ILE A 20 -7.73 -28.55 14.54
N GLU A 21 -7.34 -29.17 13.43
CA GLU A 21 -5.95 -29.44 13.09
C GLU A 21 -5.17 -28.12 12.98
N TYR A 22 -4.10 -28.01 13.77
CA TYR A 22 -3.15 -26.90 13.69
C TYR A 22 -2.33 -27.03 12.40
N VAL A 23 -2.61 -26.19 11.41
CA VAL A 23 -1.73 -26.06 10.24
C VAL A 23 -0.49 -25.26 10.66
N THR A 24 0.61 -25.97 10.82
CA THR A 24 1.93 -25.36 11.04
C THR A 24 2.38 -24.76 9.72
N LEU A 25 2.37 -23.43 9.61
CA LEU A 25 2.91 -22.72 8.46
C LEU A 25 4.45 -22.77 8.53
N ILE A 26 5.02 -23.22 7.42
CA ILE A 26 6.41 -23.63 7.19
C ILE A 26 7.40 -22.52 7.56
N SER A 27 8.39 -22.87 8.39
CA SER A 27 9.67 -22.16 8.53
C SER A 27 10.67 -22.76 7.55
N ASP A 28 11.03 -22.02 6.51
CA ASP A 28 12.17 -22.35 5.65
C ASP A 28 13.46 -21.86 6.33
N ASP A 29 14.06 -22.75 7.12
CA ASP A 29 15.49 -22.71 7.43
C ASP A 29 16.23 -23.48 6.33
N SER A 30 16.98 -22.78 5.48
CA SER A 30 17.91 -23.40 4.55
C SER A 30 19.29 -22.75 4.69
N ASP A 31 20.02 -23.18 5.72
CA ASP A 31 21.47 -23.12 5.72
C ASP A 31 22.01 -24.45 5.20
N GLY A 32 22.90 -24.34 4.21
CA GLY A 32 23.36 -25.44 3.38
C GLY A 32 24.34 -26.38 4.07
N GLU A 33 24.38 -27.61 3.58
CA GLU A 33 25.51 -28.52 3.79
C GLU A 33 25.76 -29.42 2.56
N PRO A 34 26.98 -29.98 2.42
CA PRO A 34 27.63 -30.19 1.14
C PRO A 34 27.44 -31.59 0.54
N SER A 35 27.64 -31.69 -0.77
CA SER A 35 27.63 -32.94 -1.53
C SER A 35 28.78 -33.90 -1.15
N PRO A 36 28.54 -35.23 -1.26
CA PRO A 36 29.57 -36.16 -1.69
C PRO A 36 29.18 -36.97 -2.94
N LYS A 37 30.24 -37.39 -3.64
CA LYS A 37 30.31 -37.97 -4.99
C LYS A 37 29.79 -39.42 -5.08
N ARG A 38 29.19 -39.74 -6.24
CA ARG A 38 29.30 -40.96 -7.13
C ARG A 38 29.69 -42.30 -6.47
N ASN A 39 29.09 -43.47 -6.73
CA ASN A 39 28.64 -44.14 -7.98
C ASN A 39 28.24 -45.61 -7.59
N PRO A 40 27.92 -46.58 -8.49
CA PRO A 40 26.72 -46.76 -9.32
C PRO A 40 26.08 -48.18 -9.16
N SER A 41 25.04 -48.48 -9.94
CA SER A 41 24.44 -49.81 -10.32
C SER A 41 22.95 -49.90 -9.97
N GLY A 42 22.06 -50.07 -10.94
CA GLY A 42 21.68 -51.35 -11.58
C GLY A 42 20.23 -51.63 -11.17
N SER A 43 19.24 -51.28 -12.00
CA SER A 43 18.59 -52.14 -13.01
C SER A 43 17.37 -52.92 -12.47
N GLY A 44 16.20 -52.57 -13.01
CA GLY A 44 15.01 -53.42 -13.18
C GLY A 44 14.21 -53.71 -11.89
N SER A 45 12.91 -53.96 -11.92
CA SER A 45 11.88 -53.99 -12.96
C SER A 45 10.64 -54.58 -12.29
N GLN A 46 9.45 -54.13 -12.70
CA GLN A 46 8.18 -54.86 -12.63
C GLN A 46 7.60 -55.11 -11.22
N ALA A 47 6.30 -55.18 -10.98
CA ALA A 47 5.09 -54.97 -11.77
C ALA A 47 3.90 -55.07 -10.78
N ALA A 48 2.70 -54.89 -11.34
CA ALA A 48 1.41 -55.42 -10.85
C ALA A 48 0.73 -54.57 -9.75
N SER A 49 -0.22 -53.71 -10.10
CA SER A 49 -1.62 -53.99 -10.53
C SER A 49 -2.57 -54.20 -9.35
N HIS A 50 -3.61 -53.37 -9.28
CA HIS A 50 -5.02 -53.76 -9.22
C HIS A 50 -5.88 -52.54 -8.84
N THR A 51 -6.54 -51.91 -9.83
CA THR A 51 -7.94 -52.10 -10.29
C THR A 51 -9.00 -51.46 -9.41
N LYS A 52 -9.73 -50.53 -10.06
CA LYS A 52 -11.20 -50.35 -10.13
C LYS A 52 -11.93 -50.06 -8.80
N ALA A 53 -12.94 -49.21 -8.74
CA ALA A 53 -13.98 -48.95 -9.73
C ALA A 53 -14.62 -47.55 -9.56
N LYS A 54 -15.14 -47.05 -10.68
CA LYS A 54 -16.15 -46.00 -10.83
C LYS A 54 -17.50 -46.44 -10.25
N PHE A 55 -18.30 -45.48 -9.82
CA PHE A 55 -19.64 -45.20 -10.36
C PHE A 55 -19.83 -43.71 -10.15
N ASP A 56 -20.52 -42.95 -10.95
CA ASP A 56 -21.40 -43.04 -12.10
C ASP A 56 -23.06 -42.74 -12.14
N ASP A 57 -23.70 -41.48 -11.98
CA ASP A 57 -24.72 -40.61 -12.71
C ASP A 57 -25.15 -39.09 -12.31
N ASP A 58 -25.30 -38.23 -13.34
CA ASP A 58 -25.25 -36.75 -13.56
C ASP A 58 -26.33 -35.76 -13.01
N SER A 59 -26.11 -34.45 -13.29
CA SER A 59 -27.07 -33.31 -13.51
C SER A 59 -27.52 -32.33 -12.37
N ASN A 60 -27.21 -31.02 -12.54
CA ASN A 60 -28.21 -29.91 -12.57
C ASN A 60 -27.62 -28.50 -12.87
N ASP A 61 -28.33 -27.76 -13.73
CA ASP A 61 -28.18 -26.34 -14.10
C ASP A 61 -28.66 -25.36 -13.00
N THR A 62 -27.95 -24.24 -12.77
CA THR A 62 -28.50 -22.89 -12.41
C THR A 62 -27.39 -21.82 -12.29
N PRO A 63 -27.72 -20.49 -12.38
CA PRO A 63 -26.86 -19.47 -12.98
C PRO A 63 -25.74 -18.94 -12.08
N ALA A 64 -24.67 -18.50 -12.76
CA ALA A 64 -23.48 -17.90 -12.18
C ALA A 64 -23.80 -16.74 -11.23
N THR A 65 -23.57 -16.97 -9.94
CA THR A 65 -23.42 -15.93 -8.93
C THR A 65 -22.07 -15.24 -9.14
N SER A 66 -22.12 -13.95 -9.42
CA SER A 66 -20.98 -13.05 -9.49
C SER A 66 -20.44 -12.78 -8.08
N ASP A 67 -19.66 -13.72 -7.56
CA ASP A 67 -18.71 -13.48 -6.47
C ASP A 67 -17.42 -14.23 -6.84
N GLU A 68 -16.69 -13.66 -7.82
CA GLU A 68 -15.32 -14.08 -8.04
C GLU A 68 -14.56 -13.88 -6.73
N ARG A 69 -14.19 -15.00 -6.10
CA ARG A 69 -13.33 -15.09 -4.92
C ARG A 69 -12.13 -14.16 -5.10
N ARG A 70 -12.21 -12.99 -4.48
CA ARG A 70 -11.15 -11.98 -4.41
C ARG A 70 -10.06 -12.55 -3.51
N THR A 71 -9.19 -13.36 -4.11
CA THR A 71 -7.92 -13.70 -3.49
C THR A 71 -7.08 -12.44 -3.52
N SER A 72 -6.65 -11.95 -2.36
CA SER A 72 -5.60 -10.93 -2.26
C SER A 72 -4.40 -11.44 -3.05
N ARG A 73 -4.25 -10.97 -4.29
CA ARG A 73 -3.09 -11.22 -5.14
C ARG A 73 -2.04 -10.16 -4.82
N ARG A 74 -1.74 -10.02 -3.52
CA ARG A 74 -0.64 -9.20 -3.03
C ARG A 74 0.66 -9.89 -3.43
N ASN A 75 1.19 -9.56 -4.61
CA ASN A 75 2.61 -9.80 -4.87
C ASN A 75 3.38 -8.74 -4.08
N LYS A 76 3.61 -9.04 -2.79
CA LYS A 76 4.34 -8.27 -1.77
C LYS A 76 3.59 -7.05 -1.21
N PRO A 77 3.40 -6.93 0.11
CA PRO A 77 3.35 -5.60 0.73
C PRO A 77 4.68 -4.94 0.42
N LYS A 78 4.67 -3.90 -0.40
CA LYS A 78 5.85 -3.09 -0.67
C LYS A 78 5.67 -1.73 -0.05
N VAL A 79 5.88 -1.66 1.27
CA VAL A 79 6.55 -0.47 1.84
C VAL A 79 8.03 -0.64 1.50
N ASP A 80 8.39 -0.52 0.23
CA ASP A 80 9.69 -0.98 -0.26
C ASP A 80 10.75 0.09 -0.01
N TYR A 81 11.49 -0.03 1.10
CA TYR A 81 12.75 0.68 1.32
C TYR A 81 13.92 -0.17 0.83
N THR A 82 13.85 -0.67 -0.42
CA THR A 82 14.93 -1.50 -0.96
C THR A 82 16.17 -0.69 -1.32
N ASN A 83 17.14 -0.67 -0.39
CA ASN A 83 18.51 -0.26 -0.63
C ASN A 83 19.24 -1.29 -1.50
N LYS A 84 19.28 -1.10 -2.82
CA LYS A 84 20.32 -1.72 -3.66
C LYS A 84 21.50 -0.76 -3.83
N PRO A 85 22.66 -1.02 -3.22
CA PRO A 85 23.88 -0.34 -3.61
C PRO A 85 24.29 -0.80 -5.01
N ALA A 86 24.69 0.15 -5.86
CA ALA A 86 25.40 -0.16 -7.09
C ALA A 86 26.80 -0.70 -6.71
N THR A 87 26.96 -2.01 -6.70
CA THR A 87 28.28 -2.65 -6.58
C THR A 87 28.91 -2.77 -7.96
N ALA A 88 29.89 -1.90 -8.25
CA ALA A 88 30.85 -2.11 -9.31
C ALA A 88 31.86 -3.17 -8.83
N SER A 89 31.79 -4.38 -9.37
CA SER A 89 32.81 -5.40 -9.23
C SER A 89 33.83 -5.23 -10.36
N ALA A 90 35.05 -4.82 -10.01
CA ALA A 90 36.22 -5.02 -10.85
C ALA A 90 37.15 -6.01 -10.13
N GLU A 91 37.10 -7.27 -10.53
CA GLU A 91 38.20 -8.19 -10.33
C GLU A 91 39.24 -7.91 -11.41
N ASN A 92 40.48 -7.64 -11.00
CA ASN A 92 41.63 -8.04 -11.78
C ASN A 92 42.75 -8.51 -10.86
N THR A 93 43.32 -9.61 -11.30
CA THR A 93 44.30 -10.49 -10.68
C THR A 93 45.68 -9.85 -10.56
N ALA A 94 46.39 -10.16 -9.46
CA ALA A 94 47.64 -10.95 -9.47
C ALA A 94 48.65 -10.54 -8.38
N SER A 95 49.22 -11.59 -7.78
CA SER A 95 50.59 -11.77 -7.28
C SER A 95 51.09 -11.07 -6.01
N ASP A 96 51.53 -11.97 -5.12
CA ASP A 96 52.76 -11.95 -4.32
C ASP A 96 52.80 -11.29 -2.93
N LYS A 97 52.81 -12.21 -1.95
CA LYS A 97 53.84 -12.42 -0.90
C LYS A 97 54.28 -11.25 -0.01
N CYS A 98 54.19 -11.60 1.27
CA CYS A 98 55.15 -11.40 2.37
C CYS A 98 55.08 -10.13 3.24
N SER A 99 54.88 -10.45 4.52
CA SER A 99 55.64 -9.98 5.68
C SER A 99 55.61 -8.52 6.13
N SER A 100 55.15 -8.40 7.37
CA SER A 100 55.76 -7.66 8.49
C SER A 100 55.80 -6.13 8.47
N GLY A 101 55.47 -5.58 9.65
CA GLY A 101 56.34 -4.57 10.25
C GLY A 101 55.78 -3.15 10.33
N SER A 102 55.09 -2.90 11.44
CA SER A 102 55.29 -1.78 12.37
C SER A 102 55.95 -0.47 11.91
N SER A 103 55.38 0.62 12.44
CA SER A 103 56.00 1.91 12.83
C SER A 103 56.51 2.79 11.68
N GLY A 104 56.41 4.11 11.71
CA GLY A 104 55.97 5.05 12.72
C GLY A 104 56.25 6.46 12.21
N SER A 105 55.49 7.41 12.74
CA SER A 105 55.89 8.79 13.06
C SER A 105 56.75 9.63 12.09
N SER A 106 56.16 10.80 11.79
CA SER A 106 56.66 12.14 12.12
C SER A 106 57.19 13.04 11.01
N SER A 107 56.68 14.28 11.09
CA SER A 107 57.31 15.58 10.78
C SER A 107 57.82 15.79 9.34
N GLY A 108 57.46 16.86 8.65
CA GLY A 108 57.21 18.21 9.13
C GLY A 108 57.46 19.17 7.95
N PRO A 109 57.25 20.48 8.15
CA PRO A 109 56.67 21.36 7.14
C PRO A 109 57.71 22.23 6.43
N THR A 110 57.27 22.93 5.39
CA THR A 110 57.57 24.36 5.08
C THR A 110 57.08 24.66 3.65
N ASP A 111 56.81 25.87 3.20
CA ASP A 111 56.31 27.15 3.71
C ASP A 111 56.37 28.10 2.48
N LYS A 112 55.62 29.20 2.52
CA LYS A 112 55.71 30.43 1.67
C LYS A 112 55.06 30.39 0.28
N ARG A 113 53.98 31.19 0.09
CA ARG A 113 53.94 32.64 -0.28
C ARG A 113 54.49 32.86 -1.70
N SER A 114 53.86 33.58 -2.61
CA SER A 114 53.06 34.81 -2.50
C SER A 114 52.57 35.26 -3.89
N GLN A 115 51.44 36.00 -3.91
CA GLN A 115 51.12 37.18 -4.77
C GLN A 115 51.24 37.02 -6.31
N GLY A 116 50.35 37.51 -7.17
CA GLY A 116 49.23 38.45 -7.08
C GLY A 116 49.04 39.11 -8.46
N GLN A 117 47.82 39.61 -8.73
CA GLN A 117 47.43 40.56 -9.82
C GLN A 117 47.48 40.05 -11.28
N ALA A 118 46.73 40.54 -12.26
CA ALA A 118 45.47 41.29 -12.45
C ALA A 118 45.30 41.42 -14.01
N GLU A 119 44.24 42.11 -14.47
CA GLU A 119 43.95 42.58 -15.85
C GLU A 119 43.18 41.59 -16.76
N GLN A 120 41.88 41.79 -17.09
CA GLN A 120 41.21 42.79 -17.94
C GLN A 120 41.79 42.96 -19.36
N ARG A 121 41.01 42.58 -20.41
CA ARG A 121 40.44 43.48 -21.44
C ARG A 121 39.81 42.79 -22.68
N THR A 122 38.51 43.04 -22.83
CA THR A 122 37.78 43.57 -24.03
C THR A 122 37.93 43.01 -25.46
N ARG A 123 36.74 42.66 -26.00
CA ARG A 123 36.01 43.22 -27.16
C ARG A 123 36.16 42.66 -28.59
N LYS A 124 34.96 42.62 -29.21
CA LYS A 124 34.58 42.82 -30.65
C LYS A 124 34.95 41.68 -31.58
N SER A 125 34.28 41.41 -32.70
CA SER A 125 33.04 41.75 -33.44
C SER A 125 33.08 40.74 -34.61
N GLU A 126 32.08 40.34 -35.39
CA GLU A 126 31.11 41.09 -36.19
C GLU A 126 30.41 40.03 -37.07
N ALA A 127 29.26 40.40 -37.64
CA ALA A 127 28.36 39.56 -38.41
C ALA A 127 28.81 39.31 -39.87
N GLY A 128 28.25 38.29 -40.51
CA GLY A 128 28.30 38.08 -41.95
C GLY A 128 27.21 37.10 -42.42
N VAL A 129 26.22 37.63 -43.12
CA VAL A 129 25.06 36.94 -43.71
C VAL A 129 25.37 36.56 -45.17
N ASN A 130 24.96 35.39 -45.66
CA ASN A 130 24.21 35.21 -46.91
C ASN A 130 23.96 33.73 -47.30
N HIS A 131 22.69 33.46 -47.67
CA HIS A 131 22.15 32.71 -48.83
C HIS A 131 23.04 31.70 -49.58
N SER A 132 22.59 30.57 -50.14
CA SER A 132 21.27 30.04 -50.54
C SER A 132 21.45 28.64 -51.16
N THR A 133 20.34 27.90 -51.37
CA THR A 133 20.13 26.77 -52.34
C THR A 133 21.01 25.51 -52.14
N GLY A 134 20.53 24.27 -52.17
CA GLY A 134 19.36 23.66 -52.77
C GLY A 134 19.81 22.31 -53.38
N THR A 135 18.94 21.30 -53.33
CA THR A 135 19.03 19.96 -53.98
C THR A 135 19.90 18.90 -53.32
N GLY A 136 19.32 17.70 -53.16
CA GLY A 136 19.93 16.55 -52.52
C GLY A 136 20.22 15.41 -53.47
N SER A 137 20.81 14.34 -52.95
CA SER A 137 20.58 12.96 -53.36
C SER A 137 21.30 12.02 -52.40
N ARG A 138 20.71 10.83 -52.23
CA ARG A 138 21.22 9.65 -51.52
C ARG A 138 22.66 9.29 -51.93
N SER A 139 23.48 8.88 -50.97
CA SER A 139 23.82 7.46 -50.76
C SER A 139 25.12 7.30 -49.96
N THR A 140 25.25 6.11 -49.35
CA THR A 140 26.47 5.46 -48.85
C THR A 140 26.98 5.82 -47.44
N LEU A 141 26.82 4.85 -46.54
CA LEU A 141 27.66 4.62 -45.36
C LEU A 141 29.14 4.54 -45.78
N PRO A 142 30.08 4.99 -44.93
CA PRO A 142 30.84 3.98 -44.19
C PRO A 142 31.30 4.39 -42.76
N LYS A 143 31.29 3.37 -41.89
CA LYS A 143 32.24 3.03 -40.80
C LYS A 143 32.97 4.15 -40.04
N ASP A 144 32.58 4.25 -38.77
CA ASP A 144 33.37 4.36 -37.53
C ASP A 144 34.84 4.80 -37.62
N THR A 145 35.14 5.93 -36.98
CA THR A 145 36.37 6.13 -36.20
C THR A 145 36.03 6.81 -34.86
N ASN A 146 36.54 6.21 -33.79
CA ASN A 146 36.39 6.60 -32.39
C ASN A 146 36.95 8.00 -32.06
N GLY A 147 36.30 8.72 -31.13
CA GLY A 147 36.88 9.89 -30.48
C GLY A 147 35.95 10.68 -29.55
N THR A 148 35.83 10.21 -28.31
CA THR A 148 35.56 10.99 -27.07
C THR A 148 34.30 11.86 -26.98
N ASN A 149 33.24 11.32 -26.37
CA ASN A 149 32.13 12.09 -25.79
C ASN A 149 32.24 12.12 -24.26
N GLY A 150 32.15 13.32 -23.69
CA GLY A 150 31.93 13.53 -22.26
C GLY A 150 30.54 13.05 -21.86
N GLU A 151 30.47 12.32 -20.77
CA GLU A 151 29.24 11.77 -20.21
C GLU A 151 28.33 12.89 -19.69
N ALA A 152 27.34 13.26 -20.50
CA ALA A 152 26.10 13.81 -19.98
C ALA A 152 25.35 12.69 -19.26
N ARG A 153 25.06 12.88 -17.96
CA ARG A 153 24.26 11.98 -17.15
C ARG A 153 22.87 11.83 -17.77
N ASP A 154 22.62 10.69 -18.40
CA ASP A 154 21.32 10.31 -18.92
C ASP A 154 20.42 9.87 -17.75
N ASN A 155 19.45 10.72 -17.41
CA ASN A 155 18.37 10.44 -16.45
C ASN A 155 17.26 9.61 -17.14
N SER A 156 17.60 8.47 -17.75
CA SER A 156 16.61 7.58 -18.33
C SER A 156 16.02 6.67 -17.25
N THR A 157 14.97 7.17 -16.58
CA THR A 157 13.98 6.33 -15.89
C THR A 157 13.48 5.28 -16.89
N PRO A 158 13.33 4.00 -16.53
CA PRO A 158 12.91 2.97 -17.47
C PRO A 158 11.62 3.42 -18.17
N THR A 159 11.62 3.49 -19.50
CA THR A 159 10.43 3.74 -20.31
C THR A 159 9.49 2.56 -20.16
N VAL A 160 8.71 2.55 -19.08
CA VAL A 160 7.81 1.43 -18.79
C VAL A 160 6.71 1.35 -19.84
N LEU A 161 6.28 2.47 -20.45
CA LEU A 161 5.37 2.50 -21.60
C LEU A 161 5.58 3.74 -22.47
N SER A 162 5.82 3.56 -23.77
CA SER A 162 5.91 4.63 -24.77
C SER A 162 4.84 4.47 -25.85
N GLY A 163 4.50 5.55 -26.55
CA GLY A 163 3.48 5.50 -27.60
C GLY A 163 2.05 5.38 -27.07
N GLN A 164 1.17 4.76 -27.86
CA GLN A 164 -0.27 4.72 -27.56
C GLN A 164 -0.61 3.94 -26.30
N GLU A 165 0.01 2.78 -26.08
CA GLU A 165 -0.19 1.97 -24.87
C GLU A 165 0.12 2.77 -23.60
N GLY A 166 1.24 3.51 -23.60
CA GLY A 166 1.61 4.37 -22.48
C GLY A 166 0.64 5.52 -22.23
N ALA A 167 0.10 6.14 -23.27
CA ALA A 167 -0.90 7.21 -23.11
C ALA A 167 -2.25 6.70 -22.58
N VAL A 168 -2.64 5.49 -22.98
CA VAL A 168 -3.88 4.85 -22.52
C VAL A 168 -3.73 4.42 -21.05
N PHE A 169 -2.59 3.84 -20.70
CA PHE A 169 -2.23 3.58 -19.30
C PHE A 169 -2.19 4.87 -18.47
N GLN A 170 -1.58 5.94 -18.99
CA GLN A 170 -1.55 7.26 -18.34
C GLN A 170 -2.97 7.81 -18.07
N SER A 171 -3.94 7.36 -18.84
CA SER A 171 -5.35 7.74 -18.74
C SER A 171 -6.17 6.76 -17.88
N ARG A 172 -5.53 5.75 -17.28
CA ARG A 172 -6.15 4.71 -16.44
C ARG A 172 -7.23 3.93 -17.19
N LEU A 173 -6.96 3.60 -18.46
CA LEU A 173 -7.86 2.82 -19.30
C LEU A 173 -7.17 1.54 -19.80
N PRO A 174 -7.92 0.44 -20.01
CA PRO A 174 -7.39 -0.76 -20.64
C PRO A 174 -7.14 -0.53 -22.13
N PHE A 175 -5.95 -0.88 -22.62
CA PHE A 175 -5.55 -0.64 -24.01
C PHE A 175 -6.40 -1.41 -25.03
N SER A 176 -6.70 -2.67 -24.73
CA SER A 176 -7.28 -3.65 -25.65
C SER A 176 -8.76 -3.98 -25.38
N LYS A 177 -9.40 -3.31 -24.41
CA LYS A 177 -10.79 -3.56 -24.02
C LYS A 177 -11.54 -2.25 -23.83
N MET A 178 -12.83 -2.24 -24.14
CA MET A 178 -13.73 -1.16 -23.73
C MET A 178 -14.05 -1.27 -22.24
N THR A 179 -14.21 -0.14 -21.58
CA THR A 179 -14.72 -0.08 -20.20
C THR A 179 -16.25 -0.15 -20.20
N PRO A 180 -16.90 -0.53 -19.09
CA PRO A 180 -18.35 -0.52 -18.99
C PRO A 180 -18.97 0.85 -19.35
N ASN A 181 -18.30 1.96 -19.04
CA ASN A 181 -18.78 3.30 -19.40
C ASN A 181 -18.66 3.58 -20.90
N GLU A 182 -17.60 3.09 -21.54
CA GLU A 182 -17.48 3.16 -23.00
C GLU A 182 -18.55 2.29 -23.67
N GLU A 183 -18.81 1.09 -23.16
CA GLU A 183 -19.87 0.21 -23.68
C GLU A 183 -21.27 0.84 -23.52
N ALA A 184 -21.50 1.58 -22.42
CA ALA A 184 -22.72 2.35 -22.18
C ALA A 184 -22.94 3.48 -23.19
N CYS A 185 -21.88 4.22 -23.54
CA CYS A 185 -21.95 5.37 -24.45
C CYS A 185 -21.90 4.97 -25.93
N PHE A 186 -21.42 3.75 -26.23
CA PHE A 186 -21.22 3.22 -27.58
C PHE A 186 -21.86 1.82 -27.75
N PRO A 187 -23.16 1.63 -27.44
CA PRO A 187 -23.79 0.32 -27.47
C PRO A 187 -23.86 -0.28 -28.89
N ASP A 188 -23.89 0.59 -29.91
CA ASP A 188 -23.79 0.21 -31.32
C ASP A 188 -22.45 -0.46 -31.65
N ILE A 189 -21.35 -0.01 -31.03
CA ILE A 189 -20.02 -0.61 -31.19
C ILE A 189 -19.94 -1.94 -30.47
N SER A 190 -20.51 -2.04 -29.26
CA SER A 190 -20.61 -3.28 -28.49
C SER A 190 -21.31 -4.39 -29.28
N CYS A 191 -22.32 -4.04 -30.09
CA CYS A 191 -23.04 -4.97 -30.96
C CYS A 191 -22.34 -5.26 -32.30
N SER A 192 -21.33 -4.47 -32.70
CA SER A 192 -20.68 -4.55 -34.03
C SER A 192 -19.58 -5.62 -34.16
N GLY A 193 -19.41 -6.48 -33.15
CA GLY A 193 -18.40 -7.54 -33.15
C GLY A 193 -16.95 -7.03 -33.06
N ILE A 194 -15.98 -7.93 -33.21
CA ILE A 194 -14.56 -7.69 -32.90
C ILE A 194 -13.94 -6.53 -33.72
N LEU A 195 -14.35 -6.36 -34.98
CA LEU A 195 -13.79 -5.32 -35.85
C LEU A 195 -14.20 -3.91 -35.41
N GLY A 196 -15.48 -3.71 -35.06
CA GLY A 196 -15.98 -2.43 -34.53
C GLY A 196 -15.25 -2.02 -33.25
N HIS A 197 -15.06 -2.98 -32.33
CA HIS A 197 -14.28 -2.75 -31.11
C HIS A 197 -12.85 -2.31 -31.41
N ARG A 198 -12.16 -2.98 -32.34
CA ARG A 198 -10.78 -2.61 -32.72
C ARG A 198 -10.72 -1.22 -33.32
N VAL A 199 -11.66 -0.83 -34.16
CA VAL A 199 -11.69 0.53 -34.75
C VAL A 199 -11.89 1.57 -33.66
N PHE A 200 -12.87 1.40 -32.77
CA PHE A 200 -13.10 2.28 -31.62
C PHE A 200 -11.86 2.42 -30.74
N LEU A 201 -11.25 1.30 -30.34
CA LEU A 201 -10.06 1.29 -29.49
C LEU A 201 -8.89 2.02 -30.13
N ASN A 202 -8.64 1.82 -31.43
CA ASN A 202 -7.57 2.53 -32.14
C ASN A 202 -7.82 4.05 -32.19
N ILE A 203 -9.06 4.48 -32.43
CA ILE A 203 -9.42 5.91 -32.40
C ILE A 203 -9.19 6.46 -30.98
N ARG A 204 -9.80 5.85 -29.96
CA ARG A 204 -9.67 6.27 -28.55
C ARG A 204 -8.21 6.33 -28.11
N ASN A 205 -7.43 5.30 -28.38
CA ASN A 205 -6.01 5.21 -28.01
C ASN A 205 -5.17 6.29 -28.72
N SER A 206 -5.46 6.57 -29.99
CA SER A 206 -4.78 7.63 -30.75
C SER A 206 -5.08 9.02 -30.20
N LEU A 207 -6.35 9.30 -29.86
CA LEU A 207 -6.75 10.60 -29.31
C LEU A 207 -6.11 10.85 -27.93
N LEU A 208 -6.09 9.84 -27.06
CA LEU A 208 -5.41 9.91 -25.76
C LEU A 208 -3.91 10.17 -25.94
N HIS A 209 -3.26 9.46 -26.86
CA HIS A 209 -1.85 9.67 -27.19
C HIS A 209 -1.56 11.10 -27.64
N MET A 210 -2.38 11.64 -28.56
CA MET A 210 -2.23 13.02 -29.03
C MET A 210 -2.34 14.06 -27.91
N TRP A 211 -3.22 13.82 -26.92
CA TRP A 211 -3.37 14.71 -25.76
C TRP A 211 -2.22 14.58 -24.76
N VAL A 212 -1.82 13.37 -24.39
CA VAL A 212 -0.76 13.12 -23.40
C VAL A 212 0.61 13.61 -23.89
N ASP A 213 0.84 13.58 -25.20
CA ASP A 213 2.06 14.08 -25.83
C ASP A 213 2.16 15.61 -25.74
N ASN A 214 1.06 16.34 -25.98
CA ASN A 214 1.01 17.80 -25.88
C ASN A 214 -0.19 18.32 -25.07
N PRO A 215 -0.19 18.17 -23.72
CA PRO A 215 -1.31 18.58 -22.88
C PRO A 215 -1.39 20.08 -22.64
N LYS A 216 -0.50 20.88 -23.27
CA LYS A 216 -0.46 22.34 -23.13
C LYS A 216 -1.36 23.07 -24.12
N THR A 217 -1.91 22.37 -25.12
CA THR A 217 -2.78 22.95 -26.15
C THR A 217 -4.02 22.09 -26.31
N GLN A 218 -5.18 22.73 -26.49
CA GLN A 218 -6.43 22.02 -26.72
C GLN A 218 -6.33 21.07 -27.92
N LEU A 219 -6.71 19.81 -27.71
CA LEU A 219 -6.92 18.84 -28.78
C LEU A 219 -8.30 19.04 -29.39
N THR A 220 -8.39 19.72 -30.53
CA THR A 220 -9.67 19.92 -31.24
C THR A 220 -9.99 18.72 -32.14
N PHE A 221 -11.28 18.46 -32.38
CA PHE A 221 -11.76 17.42 -33.30
C PHE A 221 -11.10 17.54 -34.68
N ASP A 222 -11.11 18.73 -35.30
CA ASP A 222 -10.54 18.93 -36.64
C ASP A 222 -9.03 18.63 -36.69
N SER A 223 -8.29 19.01 -35.65
CA SER A 223 -6.86 18.71 -35.56
C SER A 223 -6.58 17.25 -35.28
N ALA A 224 -7.49 16.56 -34.58
CA ALA A 224 -7.38 15.15 -34.28
C ALA A 224 -7.68 14.29 -35.52
N LEU A 225 -8.77 14.57 -36.22
CA LEU A 225 -9.18 13.86 -37.43
C LEU A 225 -8.09 13.90 -38.52
N LYS A 226 -7.46 15.06 -38.74
CA LYS A 226 -6.36 15.23 -39.71
C LYS A 226 -5.09 14.44 -39.37
N ARG A 227 -4.91 14.07 -38.10
CA ARG A 227 -3.72 13.33 -37.61
C ARG A 227 -3.98 11.84 -37.42
N LEU A 228 -5.22 11.38 -37.53
CA LEU A 228 -5.54 9.96 -37.47
C LEU A 228 -5.06 9.27 -38.76
N PRO A 229 -4.38 8.12 -38.67
CA PRO A 229 -3.96 7.38 -39.85
C PRO A 229 -5.14 6.60 -40.45
N PRO A 230 -5.20 6.43 -41.79
CA PRO A 230 -6.14 5.50 -42.41
C PRO A 230 -5.95 4.07 -41.91
N PRO A 231 -7.04 3.28 -41.72
CA PRO A 231 -8.43 3.61 -42.02
C PRO A 231 -9.20 4.28 -40.87
N PHE A 232 -8.55 4.70 -39.78
CA PHE A 232 -9.26 5.19 -38.57
C PHE A 232 -9.83 6.61 -38.73
N ASP A 233 -9.47 7.32 -39.79
CA ASP A 233 -10.02 8.61 -40.20
C ASP A 233 -11.26 8.49 -41.10
N SER A 234 -11.60 7.27 -41.57
CA SER A 234 -12.62 7.07 -42.61
C SER A 234 -14.06 7.30 -42.14
N ASP A 235 -14.31 7.25 -40.82
CA ASP A 235 -15.61 7.59 -40.21
C ASP A 235 -15.48 8.81 -39.28
N PRO A 236 -15.63 10.03 -39.81
CA PRO A 236 -15.56 11.25 -39.03
C PRO A 236 -16.60 11.35 -37.91
N ASN A 237 -17.75 10.68 -38.04
CA ASN A 237 -18.81 10.73 -37.03
C ASN A 237 -18.43 9.88 -35.81
N LEU A 238 -17.88 8.69 -36.01
CA LEU A 238 -17.33 7.89 -34.91
C LEU A 238 -16.18 8.64 -34.22
N VAL A 239 -15.25 9.23 -34.97
CA VAL A 239 -14.15 10.02 -34.40
C VAL A 239 -14.69 11.20 -33.56
N ARG A 240 -15.73 11.90 -34.04
CA ARG A 240 -16.36 13.00 -33.31
C ARG A 240 -16.99 12.53 -32.00
N ARG A 241 -17.71 11.41 -32.02
CA ARG A 241 -18.31 10.80 -30.82
C ARG A 241 -17.26 10.42 -29.79
N VAL A 242 -16.19 9.73 -30.21
CA VAL A 242 -15.09 9.33 -29.31
C VAL A 242 -14.36 10.56 -28.74
N HIS A 243 -14.02 11.55 -29.58
CA HIS A 243 -13.40 12.79 -29.13
C HIS A 243 -14.26 13.51 -28.09
N SER A 244 -15.56 13.67 -28.38
CA SER A 244 -16.48 14.34 -27.47
C SER A 244 -16.70 13.58 -26.16
N PHE A 245 -16.73 12.24 -26.20
CA PHE A 245 -16.77 11.40 -24.99
C PHE A 245 -15.54 11.63 -24.12
N LEU A 246 -14.34 11.61 -24.70
CA LEU A 246 -13.09 11.80 -23.98
C LEU A 246 -12.97 13.22 -23.38
N GLU A 247 -13.46 14.25 -24.09
CA GLU A 247 -13.49 15.63 -23.61
C GLU A 247 -14.54 15.81 -22.48
N ARG A 248 -15.76 15.27 -22.67
CA ARG A 248 -16.85 15.32 -21.68
C ARG A 248 -16.44 14.70 -20.34
N HIS A 249 -15.75 13.57 -20.37
CA HIS A 249 -15.36 12.82 -19.18
C HIS A 249 -13.96 13.17 -18.66
N GLY A 250 -13.31 14.21 -19.20
CA GLY A 250 -12.03 14.71 -18.70
C GLY A 250 -10.84 13.77 -18.91
N PHE A 251 -10.85 12.96 -19.98
CA PHE A 251 -9.67 12.18 -20.40
C PHE A 251 -8.72 13.01 -21.28
N ILE A 252 -9.26 13.95 -22.04
CA ILE A 252 -8.52 14.96 -22.81
C ILE A 252 -9.02 16.36 -22.47
N ASN A 253 -8.27 17.39 -22.84
CA ASN A 253 -8.67 18.80 -22.67
C ASN A 253 -9.08 19.14 -21.24
N PHE A 254 -8.36 18.61 -20.25
CA PHE A 254 -8.54 18.94 -18.84
C PHE A 254 -7.35 19.74 -18.30
N GLY A 255 -7.56 20.45 -17.19
CA GLY A 255 -6.50 21.22 -16.55
C GLY A 255 -6.20 22.50 -17.33
N ILE A 256 -4.94 22.91 -17.37
CA ILE A 256 -4.53 24.23 -17.83
C ILE A 256 -3.81 24.12 -19.17
N PHE A 257 -4.48 24.59 -20.22
CA PHE A 257 -3.98 24.50 -21.58
C PHE A 257 -4.40 25.71 -22.40
N LYS A 258 -3.62 26.01 -23.45
CA LYS A 258 -3.96 27.01 -24.44
C LYS A 258 -5.19 26.55 -25.21
N ARG A 259 -6.29 27.25 -24.98
CA ARG A 259 -7.55 27.05 -25.68
C ARG A 259 -7.46 27.59 -27.12
N LEU A 260 -7.97 26.81 -28.08
CA LEU A 260 -8.01 27.17 -29.49
C LEU A 260 -9.42 27.64 -29.92
N LEU A 261 -10.46 27.04 -29.35
CA LEU A 261 -11.85 27.40 -29.60
C LEU A 261 -12.39 28.30 -28.48
N PRO A 262 -13.03 29.45 -28.77
CA PRO A 262 -13.57 30.31 -27.72
C PRO A 262 -14.65 29.59 -26.90
N ILE A 263 -14.73 29.90 -25.61
CA ILE A 263 -15.83 29.44 -24.76
C ILE A 263 -17.14 30.07 -25.29
N PRO A 264 -18.25 29.31 -25.38
CA PRO A 264 -19.53 29.86 -25.79
C PRO A 264 -19.90 31.11 -24.97
N SER A 265 -20.26 32.21 -25.64
CA SER A 265 -20.59 33.48 -24.99
C SER A 265 -21.93 33.42 -24.24
N LYS A 266 -22.87 32.60 -24.74
CA LYS A 266 -24.13 32.30 -24.05
C LYS A 266 -23.91 31.16 -23.08
N LYS A 267 -23.98 31.46 -21.79
CA LYS A 267 -23.87 30.44 -20.75
C LYS A 267 -25.16 29.64 -20.61
N LEU A 268 -25.06 28.33 -20.41
CA LEU A 268 -26.17 27.40 -20.26
C LEU A 268 -26.17 26.80 -18.85
N GLY A 269 -27.22 27.10 -18.08
CA GLY A 269 -27.33 26.66 -16.69
C GLY A 269 -26.36 27.38 -15.75
N LYS A 270 -26.82 27.59 -14.52
CA LYS A 270 -26.06 28.20 -13.43
C LYS A 270 -25.75 27.17 -12.36
N VAL A 271 -24.50 27.13 -11.93
CA VAL A 271 -23.96 26.14 -10.99
C VAL A 271 -23.24 26.84 -9.85
N ILE A 272 -23.54 26.44 -8.62
CA ILE A 272 -22.78 26.86 -7.43
C ILE A 272 -21.91 25.70 -6.96
N VAL A 273 -20.60 25.91 -6.90
CA VAL A 273 -19.65 24.95 -6.32
C VAL A 273 -19.29 25.38 -4.91
N ILE A 274 -19.46 24.49 -3.93
CA ILE A 274 -19.18 24.77 -2.52
C ILE A 274 -17.81 24.18 -2.17
N GLY A 275 -16.83 25.06 -1.98
CA GLY A 275 -15.43 24.76 -1.70
C GLY A 275 -14.52 24.96 -2.92
N ALA A 276 -13.44 25.72 -2.74
CA ALA A 276 -12.36 25.93 -3.72
C ALA A 276 -11.15 25.02 -3.44
N GLY A 277 -11.41 23.79 -2.98
CA GLY A 277 -10.42 22.71 -3.02
C GLY A 277 -10.16 22.24 -4.45
N ILE A 278 -9.20 21.33 -4.65
CA ILE A 278 -8.84 20.87 -6.01
C ILE A 278 -10.02 20.22 -6.76
N SER A 279 -10.93 19.52 -6.05
CA SER A 279 -12.15 18.96 -6.64
C SER A 279 -13.09 20.06 -7.14
N GLY A 280 -13.39 21.05 -6.31
CA GLY A 280 -14.27 22.17 -6.67
C GLY A 280 -13.70 23.03 -7.79
N LEU A 281 -12.39 23.27 -7.79
CA LEU A 281 -11.71 23.97 -8.88
C LEU A 281 -11.76 23.18 -10.20
N ALA A 282 -11.60 21.85 -10.16
CA ALA A 282 -11.74 21.01 -11.35
C ALA A 282 -13.16 21.06 -11.92
N VAL A 283 -14.19 21.00 -11.07
CA VAL A 283 -15.60 21.18 -11.47
C VAL A 283 -15.80 22.54 -12.12
N GLY A 284 -15.38 23.61 -11.43
CA GLY A 284 -15.57 24.98 -11.91
C GLY A 284 -14.89 25.23 -13.24
N GLN A 285 -13.67 24.72 -13.40
CA GLN A 285 -12.95 24.81 -14.65
C GLN A 285 -13.69 24.06 -15.77
N GLN A 286 -13.96 22.76 -15.62
CA GLN A 286 -14.57 21.93 -16.66
C GLN A 286 -15.95 22.43 -17.09
N LEU A 287 -16.84 22.73 -16.14
CA LEU A 287 -18.19 23.22 -16.45
C LEU A 287 -18.18 24.56 -17.16
N GLN A 288 -17.24 25.46 -16.80
CA GLN A 288 -17.03 26.69 -17.54
C GLN A 288 -16.59 26.39 -18.99
N GLN A 289 -15.72 25.39 -19.21
CA GLN A 289 -15.32 25.01 -20.57
C GLN A 289 -16.49 24.49 -21.40
N PHE A 290 -17.43 23.78 -20.75
CA PHE A 290 -18.67 23.31 -21.37
C PHE A 290 -19.71 24.44 -21.56
N GLY A 291 -19.39 25.67 -21.15
CA GLY A 291 -20.24 26.84 -21.37
C GLY A 291 -21.28 27.07 -20.27
N MET A 292 -21.10 26.54 -19.06
CA MET A 292 -22.00 26.82 -17.92
C MET A 292 -21.58 28.07 -17.13
N ASP A 293 -22.52 28.69 -16.40
CA ASP A 293 -22.24 29.78 -15.47
C ASP A 293 -21.89 29.24 -14.09
N VAL A 294 -20.62 29.35 -13.69
CA VAL A 294 -20.14 28.75 -12.44
C VAL A 294 -19.65 29.81 -11.47
N ILE A 295 -20.09 29.68 -10.21
CA ILE A 295 -19.59 30.46 -9.07
C ILE A 295 -19.08 29.46 -8.02
N VAL A 296 -17.87 29.69 -7.52
CA VAL A 296 -17.27 28.89 -6.44
C VAL A 296 -17.31 29.68 -5.13
N LEU A 297 -17.88 29.11 -4.07
CA LEU A 297 -17.92 29.71 -2.74
C LEU A 297 -16.89 29.02 -1.84
N GLU A 298 -15.96 29.78 -1.27
CA GLU A 298 -14.90 29.26 -0.39
C GLU A 298 -14.90 29.99 0.94
N ALA A 299 -14.96 29.21 2.03
CA ALA A 299 -15.01 29.77 3.38
C ALA A 299 -13.68 30.43 3.78
N ARG A 300 -12.55 29.89 3.33
CA ARG A 300 -11.23 30.44 3.64
C ARG A 300 -10.94 31.71 2.81
N ASP A 301 -9.88 32.39 3.22
CA ASP A 301 -9.26 33.50 2.51
C ASP A 301 -8.29 33.04 1.39
N ARG A 302 -8.26 31.73 1.10
CA ARG A 302 -7.39 31.11 0.09
C ARG A 302 -8.09 29.93 -0.58
N VAL A 303 -7.61 29.58 -1.78
CA VAL A 303 -7.98 28.33 -2.46
C VAL A 303 -7.12 27.14 -1.98
N GLY A 304 -7.44 25.95 -2.49
CA GLY A 304 -6.67 24.72 -2.31
C GLY A 304 -7.15 23.84 -1.14
N GLY A 305 -7.89 24.40 -0.18
CA GLY A 305 -8.43 23.65 0.96
C GLY A 305 -7.32 22.91 1.73
N ARG A 306 -7.32 21.58 1.68
CA ARG A 306 -6.31 20.70 2.30
C ARG A 306 -4.97 20.64 1.53
N ILE A 307 -4.85 21.30 0.38
CA ILE A 307 -3.56 21.62 -0.25
C ILE A 307 -3.14 22.99 0.28
N ALA A 308 -2.37 23.00 1.37
CA ALA A 308 -2.00 24.21 2.09
C ALA A 308 -0.47 24.30 2.20
N THR A 309 0.11 25.36 1.64
CA THR A 309 1.55 25.63 1.68
C THR A 309 1.83 26.84 2.56
N PHE A 310 2.66 26.67 3.59
CA PHE A 310 3.28 27.76 4.33
C PHE A 310 4.40 28.39 3.50
N ARG A 311 4.36 29.72 3.37
CA ARG A 311 5.38 30.51 2.68
C ARG A 311 5.75 31.71 3.54
N LYS A 312 7.00 31.81 3.98
CA LYS A 312 7.52 32.96 4.71
C LYS A 312 9.01 33.12 4.42
N ASN A 313 9.43 34.30 3.96
CA ASN A 313 10.79 34.54 3.47
C ASN A 313 11.16 33.49 2.39
N SER A 314 12.30 32.81 2.54
CA SER A 314 12.72 31.70 1.68
C SER A 314 12.11 30.34 2.08
N TYR A 315 11.41 30.24 3.20
CA TYR A 315 10.87 28.98 3.69
C TYR A 315 9.57 28.62 2.96
N ILE A 316 9.53 27.38 2.48
CA ILE A 316 8.35 26.77 1.85
C ILE A 316 8.14 25.40 2.51
N ALA A 317 6.94 25.15 3.00
CA ALA A 317 6.57 23.86 3.59
C ALA A 317 5.09 23.55 3.35
N ASP A 318 4.78 22.32 2.92
CA ASP A 318 3.40 21.89 2.75
C ASP A 318 2.80 21.35 4.05
N LEU A 319 1.84 22.11 4.59
CA LEU A 319 1.06 21.79 5.79
C LEU A 319 0.02 20.68 5.53
N GLY A 320 -0.41 20.54 4.27
CA GLY A 320 -1.38 19.54 3.83
C GLY A 320 -0.75 18.50 2.92
N ALA A 321 -1.33 18.27 1.74
CA ALA A 321 -0.73 17.39 0.74
C ALA A 321 0.67 17.87 0.33
N MET A 322 1.66 16.97 0.29
CA MET A 322 3.04 17.25 -0.12
C MET A 322 3.63 16.25 -1.13
N VAL A 323 2.97 15.11 -1.31
CA VAL A 323 3.45 13.98 -2.12
C VAL A 323 2.51 13.75 -3.31
N VAL A 324 3.10 13.54 -4.49
CA VAL A 324 2.46 12.96 -5.66
C VAL A 324 2.84 11.48 -5.70
N THR A 325 1.86 10.62 -5.43
CA THR A 325 2.08 9.16 -5.31
C THR A 325 2.12 8.50 -6.68
N GLY A 326 3.31 8.15 -7.17
CA GLY A 326 3.50 7.56 -8.49
C GLY A 326 3.24 8.58 -9.61
N VAL A 327 3.90 8.39 -10.75
CA VAL A 327 3.86 9.36 -11.87
C VAL A 327 3.16 8.80 -13.09
N TYR A 328 3.13 7.49 -13.28
CA TYR A 328 2.46 6.89 -14.43
C TYR A 328 1.02 6.53 -14.07
N GLY A 329 0.07 6.90 -14.93
CA GLY A 329 -1.37 6.79 -14.62
C GLY A 329 -1.90 7.96 -13.78
N ASN A 330 -1.03 8.76 -13.17
CA ASN A 330 -1.45 9.86 -12.29
C ASN A 330 -1.80 11.14 -13.09
N PRO A 331 -3.03 11.70 -12.98
CA PRO A 331 -3.39 12.95 -13.68
C PRO A 331 -2.55 14.16 -13.24
N MET A 332 -1.95 14.11 -12.05
CA MET A 332 -1.04 15.17 -11.58
C MET A 332 0.21 15.29 -12.46
N THR A 333 0.60 14.22 -13.17
CA THR A 333 1.70 14.26 -14.15
C THR A 333 1.34 15.06 -15.41
N ILE A 334 0.06 15.09 -15.77
CA ILE A 334 -0.40 15.98 -16.85
C ILE A 334 -0.42 17.42 -16.37
N LEU A 335 -0.95 17.66 -15.16
CA LEU A 335 -0.95 19.00 -14.55
C LEU A 335 0.48 19.53 -14.34
N SER A 336 1.44 18.67 -13.96
CA SER A 336 2.84 19.09 -13.76
C SER A 336 3.48 19.58 -15.05
N LYS A 337 3.20 18.93 -16.19
CA LYS A 337 3.61 19.39 -17.53
C LYS A 337 2.97 20.72 -17.89
N GLN A 338 1.73 20.96 -17.48
CA GLN A 338 0.99 22.19 -17.79
C GLN A 338 1.49 23.40 -17.00
N ILE A 339 1.73 23.25 -15.69
CA ILE A 339 2.05 24.38 -14.81
C ILE A 339 3.53 24.51 -14.43
N GLY A 340 4.35 23.50 -14.77
CA GLY A 340 5.76 23.46 -14.40
C GLY A 340 5.99 23.17 -12.91
N MET A 341 5.37 22.11 -12.38
CA MET A 341 5.65 21.66 -11.00
C MET A 341 7.10 21.15 -10.88
N ASP A 342 7.80 21.56 -9.83
CA ASP A 342 9.13 21.01 -9.51
C ASP A 342 8.98 19.71 -8.72
N LEU A 343 8.78 18.61 -9.46
CA LEU A 343 8.62 17.26 -8.91
C LEU A 343 9.99 16.63 -8.66
N VAL A 344 10.23 16.25 -7.40
CA VAL A 344 11.50 15.64 -6.98
C VAL A 344 11.22 14.24 -6.42
N PRO A 345 11.86 13.18 -6.96
CA PRO A 345 11.73 11.84 -6.41
C PRO A 345 12.16 11.76 -4.95
N ILE A 346 11.39 11.03 -4.14
CA ILE A 346 11.71 10.77 -2.74
C ILE A 346 12.68 9.59 -2.68
N GLN A 347 13.86 9.80 -2.11
CA GLN A 347 14.76 8.72 -1.75
C GLN A 347 14.15 7.91 -0.62
N GLN A 348 14.14 6.59 -0.82
CA GLN A 348 13.52 5.62 0.08
C GLN A 348 14.42 5.25 1.27
N THR A 349 15.59 5.86 1.41
CA THR A 349 16.46 5.62 2.58
C THR A 349 15.86 6.26 3.84
N CYS A 350 15.48 5.44 4.82
CA CYS A 350 14.92 5.87 6.10
C CYS A 350 15.71 5.31 7.30
N PRO A 351 16.81 5.95 7.73
CA PRO A 351 17.47 5.51 8.96
C PRO A 351 16.56 5.71 10.17
N LEU A 352 16.45 4.69 11.02
CA LEU A 352 15.71 4.75 12.27
C LEU A 352 16.64 5.08 13.44
N TYR A 353 16.17 5.92 14.36
CA TYR A 353 16.83 6.24 15.61
C TYR A 353 15.98 5.76 16.78
N GLY A 354 16.60 5.02 17.71
CA GLY A 354 15.96 4.54 18.93
C GLY A 354 15.56 5.68 19.87
N PRO A 355 14.78 5.38 20.93
CA PRO A 355 14.43 6.37 21.96
C PRO A 355 15.64 7.03 22.65
N ASP A 356 16.79 6.36 22.64
CA ASP A 356 18.06 6.85 23.17
C ASP A 356 18.84 7.76 22.20
N GLY A 357 18.28 8.03 21.01
CA GLY A 357 18.89 8.84 19.96
C GLY A 357 19.94 8.09 19.13
N LYS A 358 20.19 6.80 19.41
CA LYS A 358 21.18 6.00 18.66
C LYS A 358 20.55 5.37 17.42
N PRO A 359 21.31 5.21 16.31
CA PRO A 359 20.79 4.53 15.13
C PRO A 359 20.43 3.08 15.44
N VAL A 360 19.31 2.61 14.88
CA VAL A 360 18.93 1.20 14.88
C VAL A 360 19.84 0.47 13.90
N PRO A 361 20.47 -0.67 14.29
CA PRO A 361 21.26 -1.46 13.36
C PRO A 361 20.42 -1.90 12.16
N LYS A 362 20.98 -1.77 10.95
CA LYS A 362 20.26 -2.07 9.71
C LYS A 362 19.71 -3.50 9.67
N GLU A 363 20.49 -4.48 10.11
CA GLU A 363 20.05 -5.88 10.18
C GLU A 363 18.81 -6.06 11.07
N LYS A 364 18.70 -5.27 12.14
CA LYS A 364 17.52 -5.28 13.02
C LYS A 364 16.32 -4.63 12.35
N ASP A 365 16.52 -3.50 11.69
CA ASP A 365 15.49 -2.83 10.90
C ASP A 365 14.92 -3.79 9.83
N ASP A 366 15.79 -4.40 9.02
CA ASP A 366 15.42 -5.33 7.95
C ASP A 366 14.68 -6.59 8.48
N VAL A 367 15.02 -7.09 9.67
CA VAL A 367 14.31 -8.24 10.29
C VAL A 367 12.91 -7.82 10.74
N ILE A 368 12.78 -6.68 11.39
CA ILE A 368 11.48 -6.22 11.91
C ILE A 368 10.56 -5.76 10.80
N GLU A 369 11.08 -5.14 9.75
CA GLU A 369 10.30 -4.78 8.56
C GLU A 369 9.74 -6.04 7.87
N ARG A 370 10.54 -7.10 7.73
CA ARG A 370 10.07 -8.40 7.20
C ARG A 370 8.96 -8.98 8.07
N GLU A 371 9.11 -8.91 9.39
CA GLU A 371 8.10 -9.41 10.32
C GLU A 371 6.80 -8.59 10.26
N PHE A 372 6.90 -7.26 10.21
CA PHE A 372 5.76 -6.37 9.99
C PHE A 372 4.97 -6.75 8.72
N ASN A 373 5.68 -6.98 7.62
CA ASN A 373 5.07 -7.42 6.36
C ASN A 373 4.40 -8.80 6.47
N ARG A 374 5.04 -9.76 7.16
CA ARG A 374 4.48 -11.09 7.44
C ARG A 374 3.21 -11.02 8.29
N LEU A 375 3.15 -10.12 9.27
CA LEU A 375 1.94 -9.88 10.07
C LEU A 375 0.78 -9.35 9.22
N LEU A 376 1.04 -8.42 8.29
CA LEU A 376 0.02 -7.92 7.37
C LEU A 376 -0.48 -8.99 6.39
N GLU A 377 0.42 -9.83 5.88
CA GLU A 377 0.03 -10.98 5.05
C GLU A 377 -0.82 -11.98 5.83
N SER A 378 -0.47 -12.23 7.09
CA SER A 378 -1.23 -13.09 7.99
C SER A 378 -2.62 -12.53 8.29
N ALA A 379 -2.74 -11.20 8.48
CA ALA A 379 -4.03 -10.53 8.65
C ALA A 379 -4.90 -10.63 7.38
N SER A 380 -4.29 -10.49 6.20
CA SER A 380 -4.98 -10.70 4.93
C SER A 380 -5.44 -12.16 4.75
N TYR A 381 -4.60 -13.12 5.12
CA TYR A 381 -4.97 -14.54 5.14
C TYR A 381 -6.15 -14.81 6.07
N LEU A 382 -6.11 -14.27 7.29
CA LEU A 382 -7.16 -14.39 8.29
C LEU A 382 -8.50 -13.84 7.74
N SER A 383 -8.47 -12.69 7.07
CA SER A 383 -9.65 -12.06 6.47
C SER A 383 -10.20 -12.82 5.25
N HIS A 384 -9.36 -13.21 4.30
CA HIS A 384 -9.80 -13.70 2.98
C HIS A 384 -9.87 -15.23 2.87
N ARG A 385 -9.08 -15.95 3.66
CA ARG A 385 -9.04 -17.43 3.61
C ARG A 385 -9.87 -18.06 4.71
N LEU A 386 -9.82 -17.49 5.91
CA LEU A 386 -10.59 -18.00 7.06
C LEU A 386 -11.92 -17.26 7.27
N ASP A 387 -12.20 -16.24 6.44
CA ASP A 387 -13.37 -15.35 6.54
C ASP A 387 -13.58 -14.76 7.95
N PHE A 388 -12.47 -14.54 8.67
CA PHE A 388 -12.50 -14.07 10.04
C PHE A 388 -12.61 -12.54 10.07
N ASN A 389 -13.78 -12.06 9.67
CA ASN A 389 -14.10 -10.63 9.54
C ASN A 389 -15.02 -10.11 10.66
N TYR A 390 -15.52 -11.02 11.51
CA TYR A 390 -16.42 -10.72 12.62
C TYR A 390 -16.01 -11.49 13.88
N ALA A 391 -16.01 -10.79 15.02
CA ALA A 391 -15.84 -11.37 16.35
C ALA A 391 -17.17 -11.25 17.10
N GLY A 392 -17.96 -12.33 17.10
CA GLY A 392 -19.37 -12.26 17.47
C GLY A 392 -20.15 -11.45 16.44
N ASN A 393 -20.87 -10.42 16.88
CA ASN A 393 -21.64 -9.52 15.99
C ASN A 393 -20.85 -8.27 15.59
N ASN A 394 -19.60 -8.13 16.01
CA ASN A 394 -18.81 -6.93 15.75
C ASN A 394 -17.82 -7.17 14.61
N PRO A 395 -17.77 -6.29 13.58
CA PRO A 395 -16.75 -6.36 12.56
C PRO A 395 -15.35 -6.15 13.16
N VAL A 396 -14.37 -6.89 12.66
CA VAL A 396 -12.99 -6.92 13.17
C VAL A 396 -12.17 -5.78 12.59
N SER A 397 -11.36 -5.14 13.43
CA SER A 397 -10.40 -4.13 12.99
C SER A 397 -9.05 -4.74 12.58
N LEU A 398 -8.29 -4.02 11.76
CA LEU A 398 -6.91 -4.42 11.43
C LEU A 398 -6.03 -4.48 12.70
N GLY A 399 -6.22 -3.54 13.63
CA GLY A 399 -5.50 -3.50 14.90
C GLY A 399 -5.74 -4.76 15.74
N ASP A 400 -6.99 -5.17 15.90
CA ASP A 400 -7.35 -6.38 16.64
C ASP A 400 -6.73 -7.63 16.00
N ALA A 401 -6.84 -7.76 14.68
CA ALA A 401 -6.27 -8.89 13.95
C ALA A 401 -4.76 -9.00 14.14
N LEU A 402 -4.02 -7.88 14.04
CA LEU A 402 -2.57 -7.86 14.22
C LEU A 402 -2.17 -8.25 15.65
N GLU A 403 -2.84 -7.71 16.67
CA GLU A 403 -2.57 -8.07 18.06
C GLU A 403 -2.91 -9.54 18.35
N TRP A 404 -4.00 -10.08 17.78
CA TRP A 404 -4.31 -11.51 17.91
C TRP A 404 -3.25 -12.39 17.26
N ILE A 405 -2.78 -12.03 16.06
CA ILE A 405 -1.70 -12.77 15.38
C ILE A 405 -0.42 -12.74 16.22
N ILE A 406 -0.02 -11.57 16.73
CA ILE A 406 1.17 -11.44 17.60
C ILE A 406 1.02 -12.34 18.84
N ASN A 407 -0.12 -12.29 19.53
CA ASN A 407 -0.38 -13.13 20.69
C ASN A 407 -0.34 -14.63 20.36
N MET A 408 -0.80 -15.03 19.17
CA MET A 408 -0.68 -16.42 18.69
C MET A 408 0.78 -16.81 18.43
N GLN A 409 1.62 -15.92 17.89
CA GLN A 409 3.05 -16.19 17.71
C GLN A 409 3.77 -16.32 19.05
N ASP A 410 3.46 -15.44 20.01
CA ASP A 410 3.97 -15.53 21.39
C ASP A 410 3.58 -16.86 22.04
N LYS A 411 2.32 -17.27 21.90
CA LYS A 411 1.84 -18.56 22.38
C LYS A 411 2.61 -19.73 21.75
N ALA A 412 2.83 -19.70 20.43
CA ALA A 412 3.56 -20.75 19.73
C ALA A 412 5.01 -20.88 20.22
N VAL A 413 5.68 -19.76 20.53
CA VAL A 413 7.02 -19.78 21.15
C VAL A 413 6.98 -20.42 22.53
N GLN A 414 5.98 -20.10 23.36
CA GLN A 414 5.81 -20.71 24.69
C GLN A 414 5.53 -22.21 24.60
N GLU A 415 4.72 -22.66 23.65
CA GLU A 415 4.42 -24.08 23.41
C GLU A 415 5.67 -24.85 22.97
N LYS A 416 6.49 -24.29 22.06
CA LYS A 416 7.78 -24.89 21.67
C LYS A 416 8.73 -25.04 22.85
N ARG A 417 8.80 -24.03 23.72
CA ARG A 417 9.60 -24.08 24.96
C ARG A 417 9.12 -25.14 25.93
N ALA A 418 7.80 -25.27 26.10
CA ALA A 418 7.22 -26.30 26.95
C ALA A 418 7.52 -27.71 26.39
N ALA A 419 7.38 -27.90 25.08
CA ALA A 419 7.74 -29.16 24.41
C ALA A 419 9.21 -29.52 24.59
N HIS A 420 10.12 -28.57 24.38
CA HIS A 420 11.56 -28.75 24.60
C HIS A 420 11.89 -29.11 26.05
N MET A 421 11.25 -28.46 27.02
CA MET A 421 11.44 -28.78 28.44
C MET A 421 10.95 -30.21 28.76
N HIS A 422 9.84 -30.64 28.17
CA HIS A 422 9.37 -32.02 28.30
C HIS A 422 10.35 -33.03 27.69
N GLU A 423 11.01 -32.71 26.58
CA GLU A 423 12.06 -33.56 26.00
C GLU A 423 13.27 -33.72 26.92
N ILE A 424 13.72 -32.61 27.54
CA ILE A 424 14.78 -32.62 28.55
C ILE A 424 14.39 -33.51 29.73
N ILE A 425 13.17 -33.32 30.29
CA ILE A 425 12.68 -34.12 31.42
C ILE A 425 12.59 -35.60 31.03
N ALA A 426 12.12 -35.91 29.83
CA ALA A 426 12.04 -37.28 29.33
C ALA A 426 13.45 -37.91 29.19
N ALA A 427 14.42 -37.18 28.66
CA ALA A 427 15.81 -37.63 28.54
C ALA A 427 16.45 -37.86 29.92
N GLN A 428 16.27 -36.91 30.86
CA GLN A 428 16.74 -37.04 32.24
C GLN A 428 16.10 -38.23 32.95
N THR A 429 14.79 -38.48 32.74
CA THR A 429 14.08 -39.64 33.31
C THR A 429 14.68 -40.95 32.81
N ARG A 430 14.98 -41.06 31.51
CA ARG A 430 15.66 -42.24 30.93
C ARG A 430 17.05 -42.45 31.53
N ILE A 431 17.81 -41.38 31.74
CA ILE A 431 19.13 -41.45 32.40
C ILE A 431 18.98 -41.93 33.85
N ILE A 432 17.99 -41.44 34.60
CA ILE A 432 17.73 -41.87 35.97
C ILE A 432 17.39 -43.36 36.01
N GLU A 433 16.51 -43.84 35.13
CA GLU A 433 16.16 -45.26 35.02
C GLU A 433 17.36 -46.12 34.61
N HIS A 434 18.15 -45.67 33.64
CA HIS A 434 19.38 -46.33 33.24
C HIS A 434 20.38 -46.43 34.41
N ARG A 435 20.60 -45.34 35.16
CA ARG A 435 21.47 -45.34 36.34
C ARG A 435 20.96 -46.27 37.45
N LYS A 436 19.64 -46.41 37.62
CA LYS A 436 19.05 -47.40 38.53
C LYS A 436 19.37 -48.83 38.08
N ARG A 437 19.25 -49.14 36.78
CA ARG A 437 19.62 -50.44 36.20
C ARG A 437 21.11 -50.74 36.40
N LEU A 438 21.99 -49.79 36.07
CA LEU A 438 23.44 -49.91 36.26
C LEU A 438 23.80 -50.17 37.74
N LYS A 439 23.17 -49.45 38.67
CA LYS A 439 23.36 -49.67 40.11
C LYS A 439 22.99 -51.09 40.53
N ALA A 440 21.89 -51.65 40.02
CA ALA A 440 21.48 -53.02 40.29
C ALA A 440 22.47 -54.04 39.71
N THR A 441 22.99 -53.82 38.49
CA THR A 441 24.05 -54.64 37.88
C THR A 441 25.32 -54.63 38.74
N LEU A 442 25.77 -53.44 39.18
CA LEU A 442 26.93 -53.29 40.05
C LEU A 442 26.77 -54.02 41.40
N GLN A 443 25.57 -53.97 41.99
CA GLN A 443 25.25 -54.74 43.21
C GLN A 443 25.32 -56.24 42.94
N LYS A 444 24.78 -56.72 41.82
CA LYS A 444 24.86 -58.14 41.42
C LYS A 444 26.30 -58.61 41.23
N ILE A 445 27.16 -57.80 40.60
CA ILE A 445 28.60 -58.06 40.45
C ILE A 445 29.27 -58.19 41.82
N ALA A 446 28.97 -57.27 42.75
CA ALA A 446 29.54 -57.32 44.10
C ALA A 446 29.15 -58.60 44.84
N THR A 447 27.88 -59.02 44.76
CA THR A 447 27.40 -60.28 45.36
C THR A 447 28.07 -61.50 44.73
N LEU A 448 28.07 -61.61 43.40
CA LEU A 448 28.69 -62.73 42.68
C LEU A 448 30.20 -62.85 42.96
N LYS A 449 30.90 -61.72 43.11
CA LYS A 449 32.32 -61.69 43.47
C LYS A 449 32.55 -62.21 44.89
N SER A 450 31.71 -61.83 45.84
CA SER A 450 31.73 -62.35 47.21
C SER A 450 31.44 -63.84 47.25
N ASP A 451 30.42 -64.30 46.53
CA ASP A 451 30.03 -65.71 46.46
C ASP A 451 31.14 -66.56 45.83
N LEU A 452 31.75 -66.10 44.73
CA LEU A 452 32.88 -66.76 44.09
C LEU A 452 34.08 -66.86 45.05
N GLN A 453 34.41 -65.81 45.80
CA GLN A 453 35.47 -65.85 46.80
C GLN A 453 35.19 -66.88 47.90
N ASN A 454 33.94 -66.98 48.37
CA ASN A 454 33.55 -67.96 49.38
C ASN A 454 33.63 -69.39 48.83
N LEU A 455 33.13 -69.64 47.61
CA LEU A 455 33.20 -70.95 46.96
C LEU A 455 34.66 -71.40 46.72
N VAL A 456 35.54 -70.47 46.31
CA VAL A 456 36.97 -70.75 46.14
C VAL A 456 37.66 -71.05 47.48
N LYS A 457 37.31 -70.33 48.56
CA LYS A 457 37.85 -70.61 49.91
C LYS A 457 37.42 -71.96 50.46
N GLN A 458 36.20 -72.42 50.14
CA GLN A 458 35.65 -73.70 50.61
C GLN A 458 36.06 -74.90 49.73
N ARG A 459 36.89 -74.68 48.71
CA ARG A 459 37.32 -75.70 47.75
C ARG A 459 38.21 -76.75 48.41
N LEU A 460 37.80 -78.00 48.35
CA LEU A 460 38.57 -79.14 48.85
C LEU A 460 39.56 -79.69 47.79
N PRO A 461 40.71 -80.26 48.19
CA PRO A 461 41.62 -80.95 47.27
C PRO A 461 40.97 -82.19 46.61
N ARG A 462 41.32 -82.47 45.34
CA ARG A 462 40.81 -83.65 44.62
C ARG A 462 41.40 -84.94 45.20
N SER A 463 40.57 -85.93 45.49
CA SER A 463 40.95 -87.26 45.99
C SER A 463 40.09 -88.37 45.36
N ALA A 464 40.51 -89.62 45.46
CA ALA A 464 39.77 -90.76 44.90
C ALA A 464 38.38 -91.00 45.54
N HIS A 465 38.09 -90.41 46.72
CA HIS A 465 36.85 -90.67 47.49
C HIS A 465 35.85 -89.50 47.44
N ASN A 466 36.18 -88.37 46.81
CA ASN A 466 35.35 -87.17 46.79
C ASN A 466 35.04 -86.62 45.37
N GLU A 467 35.24 -87.42 44.33
CA GLU A 467 35.13 -86.98 42.92
C GLU A 467 33.81 -86.29 42.56
N ASN A 468 32.66 -86.85 42.96
CA ASN A 468 31.35 -86.25 42.65
C ASN A 468 31.12 -84.90 43.37
N SER A 469 31.59 -84.79 44.61
CA SER A 469 31.50 -83.56 45.41
C SER A 469 32.43 -82.48 44.86
N TYR A 470 33.66 -82.86 44.49
CA TYR A 470 34.63 -81.98 43.84
C TYR A 470 34.12 -81.47 42.48
N ALA A 471 33.55 -82.34 41.64
CA ALA A 471 32.98 -81.96 40.36
C ALA A 471 31.81 -80.98 40.51
N SER A 472 30.97 -81.16 41.53
CA SER A 472 29.85 -80.25 41.83
C SER A 472 30.33 -78.87 42.33
N GLN A 473 31.35 -78.84 43.18
CA GLN A 473 31.98 -77.59 43.64
C GLN A 473 32.68 -76.85 42.50
N GLU A 474 33.41 -77.58 41.64
CA GLU A 474 34.08 -77.02 40.46
C GLU A 474 33.05 -76.46 39.46
N TYR A 475 31.93 -77.16 39.23
CA TYR A 475 30.82 -76.64 38.44
C TYR A 475 30.24 -75.35 39.03
N ALA A 476 30.00 -75.30 40.35
CA ALA A 476 29.48 -74.11 41.02
C ALA A 476 30.42 -72.90 40.91
N ILE A 477 31.74 -73.11 41.06
CA ILE A 477 32.76 -72.08 40.86
C ILE A 477 32.74 -71.57 39.42
N ARG A 478 32.83 -72.46 38.42
CA ARG A 478 32.85 -72.07 37.00
C ARG A 478 31.57 -71.40 36.54
N ASN A 479 30.41 -71.91 36.97
CA ASN A 479 29.11 -71.32 36.64
C ASN A 479 28.96 -69.92 37.25
N THR A 480 29.42 -69.72 38.50
CA THR A 480 29.42 -68.39 39.14
C THR A 480 30.40 -67.45 38.46
N GLN A 481 31.55 -67.96 38.02
CA GLN A 481 32.54 -67.20 37.26
C GLN A 481 31.98 -66.74 35.90
N ILE A 482 31.31 -67.61 35.15
CA ILE A 482 30.64 -67.23 33.89
C ILE A 482 29.57 -66.16 34.14
N LYS A 483 28.71 -66.34 35.15
CA LYS A 483 27.69 -65.33 35.51
C LYS A 483 28.29 -63.98 35.91
N LEU A 484 29.48 -63.99 36.52
CA LEU A 484 30.21 -62.78 36.87
C LEU A 484 30.78 -62.09 35.63
N GLU A 485 31.38 -62.86 34.70
CA GLU A 485 31.87 -62.36 33.41
C GLU A 485 30.73 -61.76 32.57
N ASP A 486 29.59 -62.44 32.47
CA ASP A 486 28.39 -61.94 31.79
C ASP A 486 27.90 -60.62 32.41
N ALA A 487 27.87 -60.53 33.75
CA ALA A 487 27.44 -59.32 34.44
C ALA A 487 28.42 -58.15 34.23
N ILE A 488 29.73 -58.42 34.16
CA ILE A 488 30.75 -57.41 33.85
C ILE A 488 30.62 -56.92 32.40
N SER A 489 30.37 -57.82 31.44
CA SER A 489 30.13 -57.44 30.05
C SER A 489 28.90 -56.55 29.92
N ALA A 490 27.79 -56.94 30.57
CA ALA A 490 26.56 -56.14 30.59
C ALA A 490 26.77 -54.76 31.24
N GLU A 491 27.63 -54.64 32.25
CA GLU A 491 27.99 -53.37 32.88
C GLU A 491 28.75 -52.45 31.93
N ALA A 492 29.71 -53.00 31.17
CA ALA A 492 30.46 -52.25 30.17
C ALA A 492 29.55 -51.73 29.04
N GLU A 493 28.61 -52.55 28.56
CA GLU A 493 27.60 -52.15 27.59
C GLU A 493 26.68 -51.05 28.12
N GLN A 494 26.20 -51.19 29.36
CA GLN A 494 25.39 -50.17 30.04
C GLN A 494 26.16 -48.86 30.21
N ARG A 495 27.47 -48.88 30.49
CA ARG A 495 28.26 -47.63 30.53
C ARG A 495 28.29 -46.90 29.19
N ILE A 496 28.41 -47.63 28.09
CA ILE A 496 28.37 -47.07 26.74
C ILE A 496 26.98 -46.49 26.44
N GLU A 497 25.90 -47.21 26.80
CA GLU A 497 24.51 -46.72 26.67
C GLU A 497 24.30 -45.44 27.49
N GLY A 498 24.80 -45.40 28.73
CA GLY A 498 24.75 -44.23 29.61
C GLY A 498 25.42 -43.00 28.99
N HIS A 499 26.61 -43.17 28.42
CA HIS A 499 27.30 -42.08 27.72
C HIS A 499 26.52 -41.59 26.50
N LYS A 500 25.87 -42.47 25.74
CA LYS A 500 25.00 -42.07 24.61
C LYS A 500 23.79 -41.26 25.07
N LEU A 501 23.17 -41.65 26.17
CA LEU A 501 22.03 -40.91 26.75
C LEU A 501 22.46 -39.52 27.25
N GLU A 502 23.63 -39.41 27.88
CA GLU A 502 24.18 -38.12 28.33
C GLU A 502 24.54 -37.21 27.15
N MET A 503 25.14 -37.74 26.09
CA MET A 503 25.40 -36.99 24.84
C MET A 503 24.10 -36.46 24.23
N LYS A 504 23.05 -37.29 24.19
CA LYS A 504 21.74 -36.87 23.66
C LYS A 504 21.08 -35.80 24.51
N LEU A 505 21.23 -35.86 25.84
CA LEU A 505 20.74 -34.79 26.71
C LEU A 505 21.48 -33.47 26.41
N GLN A 506 22.80 -33.52 26.25
CA GLN A 506 23.62 -32.35 25.95
C GLN A 506 23.25 -31.72 24.58
N GLU A 507 22.97 -32.55 23.58
CA GLU A 507 22.49 -32.11 22.26
C GLU A 507 21.15 -31.37 22.38
N ILE A 508 20.21 -31.92 23.15
CA ILE A 508 18.92 -31.26 23.41
C ILE A 508 19.16 -29.92 24.12
N GLU A 509 19.95 -29.89 25.19
CA GLU A 509 20.23 -28.66 25.95
C GLU A 509 20.91 -27.55 25.12
N GLN A 510 21.71 -27.91 24.11
CA GLN A 510 22.36 -26.96 23.21
C GLN A 510 21.38 -26.35 22.19
N ASN A 511 20.36 -27.09 21.78
CA ASN A 511 19.40 -26.69 20.75
C ASN A 511 18.13 -26.09 21.35
N ALA A 512 18.30 -25.10 22.23
CA ALA A 512 17.17 -24.43 22.87
C ALA A 512 16.38 -23.54 21.88
N PRO A 513 15.04 -23.60 21.89
CA PRO A 513 14.22 -22.71 21.07
C PRO A 513 14.29 -21.25 21.53
N SER A 514 13.84 -20.32 20.68
CA SER A 514 13.76 -18.90 20.99
C SER A 514 13.05 -18.61 22.32
N GLN A 515 13.59 -17.68 23.10
CA GLN A 515 13.02 -17.34 24.41
C GLN A 515 11.74 -16.51 24.32
N VAL A 516 11.71 -15.59 23.37
CA VAL A 516 10.62 -14.65 23.09
C VAL A 516 10.41 -14.58 21.59
N TYR A 517 9.19 -14.22 21.18
CA TYR A 517 8.92 -13.89 19.79
C TYR A 517 9.52 -12.52 19.42
N LEU A 518 9.18 -11.48 20.19
CA LEU A 518 9.73 -10.13 20.06
C LEU A 518 10.27 -9.65 21.41
N SER A 519 11.50 -9.14 21.45
CA SER A 519 11.97 -8.41 22.63
C SER A 519 11.27 -7.06 22.76
N SER A 520 11.37 -6.41 23.92
CA SER A 520 10.81 -5.06 24.10
C SER A 520 11.37 -4.05 23.09
N ARG A 521 12.64 -4.18 22.70
CA ARG A 521 13.27 -3.31 21.69
C ARG A 521 12.73 -3.61 20.29
N ASP A 522 12.56 -4.88 19.95
CA ASP A 522 11.99 -5.31 18.67
C ASP A 522 10.54 -4.82 18.53
N ARG A 523 9.74 -4.91 19.61
CA ARG A 523 8.36 -4.39 19.66
C ARG A 523 8.29 -2.88 19.41
N LEU A 524 9.22 -2.08 19.94
CA LEU A 524 9.23 -0.64 19.70
C LEU A 524 9.54 -0.29 18.23
N ILE A 525 10.46 -1.03 17.59
CA ILE A 525 10.74 -0.87 16.15
C ILE A 525 9.50 -1.28 15.34
N LEU A 526 8.83 -2.38 15.70
CA LEU A 526 7.58 -2.80 15.07
C LEU A 526 6.49 -1.74 15.23
N ASP A 527 6.37 -1.11 16.41
CA ASP A 527 5.44 -0.01 16.65
C ASP A 527 5.75 1.22 15.79
N TRP A 528 7.00 1.46 15.38
CA TRP A 528 7.31 2.49 14.40
C TRP A 528 6.71 2.18 13.02
N HIS A 529 6.77 0.92 12.55
CA HIS A 529 6.11 0.52 11.31
C HIS A 529 4.58 0.61 11.42
N PHE A 530 4.00 0.25 12.57
CA PHE A 530 2.58 0.49 12.82
C PHE A 530 2.23 1.97 12.82
N ALA A 531 3.06 2.84 13.40
CA ALA A 531 2.88 4.30 13.33
C ALA A 531 2.92 4.81 11.89
N ASN A 532 3.80 4.24 11.05
CA ASN A 532 3.89 4.57 9.63
C ASN A 532 2.62 4.14 8.86
N LEU A 533 2.04 2.99 9.21
CA LEU A 533 0.76 2.55 8.67
C LEU A 533 -0.41 3.42 9.15
N GLU A 534 -0.41 3.85 10.41
CA GLU A 534 -1.36 4.83 10.96
C GLU A 534 -1.22 6.21 10.30
N PHE A 535 0.01 6.60 9.91
CA PHE A 535 0.28 7.82 9.14
C PHE A 535 -0.34 7.72 7.75
N ALA A 536 -0.08 6.63 7.01
CA ALA A 536 -0.62 6.44 5.67
C ALA A 536 -2.15 6.55 5.66
N ASN A 537 -2.81 5.91 6.62
CA ASN A 537 -4.27 5.89 6.75
C ASN A 537 -4.86 7.06 7.57
N ALA A 538 -4.02 7.93 8.14
CA ALA A 538 -4.37 8.99 9.09
C ALA A 538 -5.35 8.56 10.20
N THR A 539 -5.24 7.33 10.71
CA THR A 539 -6.12 6.83 11.77
C THR A 539 -5.43 5.73 12.55
N ARG A 540 -6.02 5.34 13.68
CA ARG A 540 -5.57 4.18 14.46
C ARG A 540 -5.87 2.88 13.71
N LEU A 541 -5.03 1.88 13.87
CA LEU A 541 -5.27 0.55 13.28
C LEU A 541 -6.59 -0.07 13.75
N ASP A 542 -6.99 0.20 15.00
CA ASP A 542 -8.26 -0.27 15.59
C ASP A 542 -9.51 0.30 14.89
N ASN A 543 -9.36 1.38 14.13
CA ASN A 543 -10.46 1.98 13.39
C ASN A 543 -10.56 1.43 11.96
N LEU A 544 -9.53 0.77 11.43
CA LEU A 544 -9.47 0.29 10.06
C LEU A 544 -10.21 -1.03 9.89
N SER A 545 -11.05 -1.14 8.86
CA SER A 545 -11.71 -2.39 8.50
C SER A 545 -10.69 -3.45 8.10
N LEU A 546 -10.66 -4.59 8.78
CA LEU A 546 -9.74 -5.69 8.42
C LEU A 546 -9.88 -6.10 6.94
N LYS A 547 -11.11 -6.16 6.43
CA LYS A 547 -11.42 -6.67 5.08
C LYS A 547 -11.20 -5.65 3.96
N HIS A 548 -11.27 -4.36 4.29
CA HIS A 548 -11.47 -3.32 3.27
C HIS A 548 -10.51 -2.13 3.39
N TRP A 549 -9.59 -2.12 4.35
CA TRP A 549 -8.66 -0.99 4.54
C TRP A 549 -7.73 -0.76 3.34
N ASP A 550 -7.35 -1.81 2.63
CA ASP A 550 -6.42 -1.83 1.48
C ASP A 550 -7.13 -2.02 0.14
N GLN A 551 -8.43 -1.69 0.06
CA GLN A 551 -9.23 -1.96 -1.14
C GLN A 551 -8.78 -1.20 -2.41
N ASP A 552 -8.01 -0.12 -2.24
CA ASP A 552 -7.50 0.77 -3.28
C ASP A 552 -6.05 0.45 -3.69
N ASP A 553 -5.36 -0.49 -3.02
CA ASP A 553 -4.00 -0.95 -3.35
C ASP A 553 -3.91 -1.44 -4.81
N ASP A 554 -4.98 -2.07 -5.33
CA ASP A 554 -5.06 -2.56 -6.72
C ASP A 554 -4.88 -1.42 -7.76
N PHE A 555 -5.10 -0.17 -7.36
CA PHE A 555 -5.06 1.02 -8.23
C PHE A 555 -3.85 1.92 -7.99
N GLU A 556 -2.87 1.47 -7.20
CA GLU A 556 -1.65 2.25 -6.95
C GLU A 556 -0.94 2.64 -8.26
N PHE A 557 -0.56 3.91 -8.37
CA PHE A 557 0.20 4.39 -9.51
C PHE A 557 1.66 3.95 -9.43
N ILE A 558 2.18 3.49 -10.57
CA ILE A 558 3.58 3.07 -10.68
C ILE A 558 4.53 4.28 -10.82
N GLY A 559 5.80 4.04 -10.52
CA GLY A 559 6.88 5.03 -10.55
C GLY A 559 7.17 5.66 -9.18
N HIS A 560 8.26 6.41 -9.07
CA HIS A 560 8.66 7.01 -7.80
C HIS A 560 7.60 7.99 -7.27
N HIS A 561 7.33 7.92 -5.97
CA HIS A 561 6.65 9.03 -5.30
C HIS A 561 7.53 10.29 -5.37
N THR A 562 6.90 11.43 -5.63
CA THR A 562 7.60 12.71 -5.76
C THR A 562 7.02 13.75 -4.84
N THR A 563 7.84 14.73 -4.45
CA THR A 563 7.42 15.90 -3.69
C THR A 563 7.38 17.13 -4.56
N VAL A 564 6.56 18.11 -4.19
CA VAL A 564 6.44 19.38 -4.92
C VAL A 564 7.33 20.45 -4.26
N ARG A 565 8.57 20.62 -4.74
CA ARG A 565 9.57 21.47 -4.08
C ARG A 565 9.16 22.94 -4.01
N ASN A 566 8.47 23.45 -5.03
CA ASN A 566 7.96 24.81 -5.07
C ASN A 566 6.64 25.02 -4.28
N GLY A 567 6.18 23.99 -3.55
CA GLY A 567 4.99 23.99 -2.71
C GLY A 567 3.72 23.66 -3.49
N TYR A 568 2.95 22.68 -3.00
CA TYR A 568 1.82 22.09 -3.73
C TYR A 568 0.66 23.08 -3.96
N SER A 569 0.60 24.21 -3.25
CA SER A 569 -0.38 25.29 -3.53
C SER A 569 -0.29 25.85 -4.96
N CYS A 570 0.81 25.64 -5.69
CA CYS A 570 0.94 26.08 -7.08
C CYS A 570 -0.15 25.51 -7.99
N VAL A 571 -0.62 24.28 -7.73
CA VAL A 571 -1.67 23.62 -8.52
C VAL A 571 -3.03 24.30 -8.36
N PRO A 572 -3.63 24.37 -7.14
CA PRO A 572 -4.95 24.99 -6.99
C PRO A 572 -4.93 26.47 -7.35
N VAL A 573 -3.82 27.20 -7.13
CA VAL A 573 -3.70 28.60 -7.56
C VAL A 573 -3.77 28.71 -9.09
N ALA A 574 -3.05 27.86 -9.82
CA ALA A 574 -3.08 27.88 -11.28
C ALA A 574 -4.48 27.53 -11.83
N LEU A 575 -5.22 26.66 -11.17
CA LEU A 575 -6.59 26.28 -11.56
C LEU A 575 -7.64 27.39 -11.36
N THR A 576 -7.29 28.52 -10.74
CA THR A 576 -8.23 29.65 -10.53
C THR A 576 -8.45 30.50 -11.77
N GLU A 577 -7.65 30.31 -12.82
CA GLU A 577 -7.68 31.16 -14.00
C GLU A 577 -9.09 31.18 -14.64
N ASN A 578 -9.65 32.39 -14.78
CA ASN A 578 -10.98 32.68 -15.34
C ASN A 578 -12.21 32.15 -14.55
N ILE A 579 -12.06 31.65 -13.32
CA ILE A 579 -13.20 31.18 -12.49
C ILE A 579 -13.70 32.30 -11.55
N ASP A 580 -15.02 32.47 -11.40
CA ASP A 580 -15.59 33.35 -10.37
C ASP A 580 -15.54 32.67 -8.99
N ILE A 581 -14.57 33.07 -8.16
CA ILE A 581 -14.36 32.52 -6.82
C ILE A 581 -14.64 33.59 -5.76
N ARG A 582 -15.59 33.30 -4.86
CA ARG A 582 -15.93 34.11 -3.69
C ARG A 582 -15.28 33.53 -2.44
N LEU A 583 -14.09 34.02 -2.13
CA LEU A 583 -13.39 33.71 -0.87
C LEU A 583 -14.14 34.33 0.33
N ASN A 584 -13.83 33.86 1.54
CA ASN A 584 -14.45 34.32 2.79
C ASN A 584 -15.99 34.19 2.81
N SER A 585 -16.53 33.24 2.03
CA SER A 585 -17.96 32.99 1.89
C SER A 585 -18.29 31.63 2.50
N ALA A 586 -18.61 31.62 3.78
CA ALA A 586 -18.91 30.40 4.53
C ALA A 586 -20.37 29.99 4.33
N VAL A 587 -20.62 28.93 3.56
CA VAL A 587 -21.98 28.37 3.38
C VAL A 587 -22.55 27.92 4.72
N LYS A 588 -23.82 28.25 4.98
CA LYS A 588 -24.56 27.91 6.19
C LYS A 588 -25.79 27.07 5.90
N GLU A 589 -26.45 27.30 4.77
CA GLU A 589 -27.67 26.57 4.40
C GLU A 589 -27.68 26.28 2.89
N ILE A 590 -28.05 25.05 2.54
CA ILE A 590 -28.18 24.55 1.18
C ILE A 590 -29.63 24.14 0.99
N LYS A 591 -30.42 25.00 0.33
CA LYS A 591 -31.80 24.71 -0.04
C LYS A 591 -31.86 24.13 -1.44
N TYR A 592 -32.55 23.03 -1.63
CA TYR A 592 -32.71 22.40 -2.95
C TYR A 592 -34.11 21.85 -3.15
N ASN A 593 -34.70 22.13 -4.32
CA ASN A 593 -36.04 21.69 -4.69
C ASN A 593 -36.13 21.48 -6.21
N SER A 594 -37.30 21.08 -6.71
CA SER A 594 -37.51 20.82 -8.14
C SER A 594 -37.23 22.02 -9.06
N LYS A 595 -37.23 23.26 -8.54
CA LYS A 595 -36.98 24.50 -9.30
C LYS A 595 -35.51 24.93 -9.31
N GLY A 596 -34.65 24.36 -8.46
CA GLY A 596 -33.24 24.74 -8.38
C GLY A 596 -32.70 24.75 -6.95
N VAL A 597 -31.61 25.49 -6.74
CA VAL A 597 -30.92 25.60 -5.45
C VAL A 597 -30.80 27.05 -4.97
N GLU A 598 -30.84 27.23 -3.66
CA GLU A 598 -30.58 28.48 -2.97
C GLU A 598 -29.56 28.26 -1.84
N ILE A 599 -28.40 28.91 -1.96
CA ILE A 599 -27.29 28.77 -1.01
C ILE A 599 -27.16 30.04 -0.18
N VAL A 600 -27.30 29.90 1.14
CA VAL A 600 -27.08 31.00 2.08
C VAL A 600 -25.65 30.89 2.61
N ALA A 601 -24.86 31.95 2.41
CA ALA A 601 -23.47 32.02 2.87
C ALA A 601 -23.22 33.31 3.66
N GLU A 602 -22.41 33.19 4.71
CA GLU A 602 -21.94 34.28 5.55
C GLU A 602 -20.64 34.86 4.98
N ASN A 603 -20.56 36.18 4.84
CA ASN A 603 -19.31 36.86 4.51
C ASN A 603 -18.48 37.11 5.78
N LEU A 604 -17.35 36.41 5.88
CA LEU A 604 -16.47 36.47 7.05
C LEU A 604 -15.69 37.80 7.17
N LYS A 605 -15.71 38.66 6.13
CA LYS A 605 -15.03 39.98 6.15
C LYS A 605 -15.92 41.13 6.64
N THR A 606 -17.23 41.05 6.46
CA THR A 606 -18.15 42.21 6.62
C THR A 606 -19.14 42.06 7.76
N SER A 607 -18.66 41.66 8.95
CA SER A 607 -19.51 41.51 10.15
C SER A 607 -20.70 40.56 9.95
N ASN A 608 -20.47 39.42 9.30
CA ASN A 608 -21.42 38.31 9.18
C ASN A 608 -22.71 38.62 8.38
N SER A 609 -22.65 39.53 7.40
CA SER A 609 -23.74 39.73 6.46
C SER A 609 -24.03 38.44 5.68
N LEU A 610 -25.27 37.97 5.71
CA LEU A 610 -25.72 36.82 4.92
C LEU A 610 -25.96 37.23 3.47
N MET A 611 -25.47 36.41 2.54
CA MET A 611 -25.71 36.51 1.11
C MET A 611 -26.38 35.24 0.59
N THR A 612 -27.34 35.42 -0.31
CA THR A 612 -28.08 34.32 -0.92
C THR A 612 -27.71 34.21 -2.40
N TYR A 613 -27.33 33.01 -2.82
CA TYR A 613 -26.96 32.68 -4.20
C TYR A 613 -27.96 31.68 -4.77
N LYS A 614 -28.58 32.00 -5.91
CA LYS A 614 -29.51 31.12 -6.63
C LYS A 614 -28.87 30.55 -7.89
N ALA A 615 -29.14 29.27 -8.16
CA ALA A 615 -28.63 28.52 -9.30
C ALA A 615 -29.56 27.35 -9.66
N ASP A 616 -29.32 26.69 -10.78
CA ASP A 616 -30.10 25.52 -11.21
C ASP A 616 -29.71 24.25 -10.44
N LEU A 617 -28.43 24.16 -10.03
CA LEU A 617 -27.88 23.06 -9.25
C LEU A 617 -26.67 23.50 -8.41
N ALA A 618 -26.30 22.68 -7.42
CA ALA A 618 -25.10 22.86 -6.61
C ALA A 618 -24.20 21.63 -6.62
N VAL A 619 -22.89 21.85 -6.50
CA VAL A 619 -21.89 20.81 -6.28
C VAL A 619 -21.27 20.99 -4.91
N CYS A 620 -21.53 20.04 -4.02
CA CYS A 620 -20.99 20.02 -2.67
C CYS A 620 -19.61 19.36 -2.68
N THR A 621 -18.57 20.13 -2.29
CA THR A 621 -17.21 19.61 -2.08
C THR A 621 -16.70 19.78 -0.66
N LEU A 622 -17.64 19.99 0.28
CA LEU A 622 -17.36 20.01 1.72
C LEU A 622 -16.62 18.73 2.12
N THR A 623 -15.61 18.85 2.96
CA THR A 623 -14.89 17.67 3.49
C THR A 623 -15.83 16.73 4.23
N LEU A 624 -15.55 15.42 4.22
CA LEU A 624 -16.36 14.43 4.96
C LEU A 624 -16.50 14.79 6.45
N GLY A 625 -15.46 15.34 7.09
CA GLY A 625 -15.55 15.81 8.47
C GLY A 625 -16.60 16.90 8.70
N VAL A 626 -16.75 17.84 7.76
CA VAL A 626 -17.81 18.86 7.80
C VAL A 626 -19.18 18.23 7.54
N LEU A 627 -19.28 17.29 6.60
CA LEU A 627 -20.53 16.55 6.33
C LEU A 627 -20.97 15.71 7.54
N LYS A 628 -20.04 15.11 8.28
CA LYS A 628 -20.34 14.38 9.52
C LYS A 628 -21.01 15.26 10.57
N VAL A 629 -20.55 16.50 10.72
CA VAL A 629 -21.19 17.50 11.59
C VAL A 629 -22.54 17.95 11.03
N ALA A 630 -22.70 18.03 9.71
CA ALA A 630 -23.96 18.41 9.08
C ALA A 630 -25.11 17.40 9.24
N VAL A 631 -24.79 16.10 9.41
CA VAL A 631 -25.79 15.02 9.53
C VAL A 631 -26.03 14.54 10.97
N THR A 632 -25.37 15.13 11.97
CA THR A 632 -25.65 14.84 13.38
C THR A 632 -26.92 15.57 13.83
N GLN A 633 -27.82 14.86 14.53
CA GLN A 633 -29.10 15.40 15.03
C GLN A 633 -28.96 16.38 16.21
N GLU A 634 -27.75 16.56 16.73
CA GLU A 634 -27.46 17.59 17.72
C GLU A 634 -27.38 18.94 17.01
N GLU A 635 -28.52 19.64 16.90
CA GLU A 635 -28.62 21.05 16.47
C GLU A 635 -27.84 22.02 17.41
N ALA A 636 -27.13 21.50 18.41
CA ALA A 636 -26.47 22.24 19.47
C ALA A 636 -25.00 22.60 19.11
N HIS A 637 -24.79 23.90 18.89
CA HIS A 637 -23.56 24.67 19.20
C HIS A 637 -22.25 24.40 18.44
N HIS A 638 -22.19 23.51 17.45
CA HIS A 638 -20.98 23.39 16.63
C HIS A 638 -20.85 24.60 15.68
N ALA A 639 -19.79 25.40 15.87
CA ALA A 639 -19.52 26.52 14.98
C ALA A 639 -19.34 26.03 13.53
N ASN A 640 -19.98 26.73 12.58
CA ASN A 640 -19.89 26.49 11.14
C ASN A 640 -20.47 25.16 10.62
N THR A 641 -21.64 24.77 11.14
CA THR A 641 -22.45 23.69 10.56
C THR A 641 -23.18 24.14 9.29
N VAL A 642 -23.26 23.25 8.30
CA VAL A 642 -24.04 23.46 7.07
C VAL A 642 -25.35 22.68 7.19
N LYS A 643 -26.48 23.38 7.06
CA LYS A 643 -27.81 22.76 7.05
C LYS A 643 -28.23 22.43 5.61
N PHE A 644 -28.76 21.23 5.41
CA PHE A 644 -29.43 20.83 4.17
C PHE A 644 -30.94 20.94 4.35
N ASP A 645 -31.62 21.58 3.41
CA ASP A 645 -33.08 21.76 3.42
C ASP A 645 -33.69 21.43 2.03
N PRO A 646 -34.41 20.31 1.89
CA PRO A 646 -34.69 19.30 2.92
C PRO A 646 -33.41 18.56 3.38
N PRO A 647 -33.46 17.78 4.48
CA PRO A 647 -32.35 16.94 4.90
C PRO A 647 -31.91 15.97 3.79
N LEU A 648 -30.61 15.63 3.78
CA LEU A 648 -30.09 14.61 2.87
C LEU A 648 -30.81 13.27 3.07
N PRO A 649 -30.98 12.44 2.02
CA PRO A 649 -31.59 11.12 2.16
C PRO A 649 -30.84 10.21 3.16
N ASP A 650 -31.57 9.30 3.82
CA ASP A 650 -31.01 8.42 4.85
C ASP A 650 -29.81 7.60 4.38
N TRP A 651 -29.87 7.06 3.16
CA TRP A 651 -28.77 6.28 2.59
C TRP A 651 -27.46 7.10 2.49
N LYS A 652 -27.55 8.40 2.19
CA LYS A 652 -26.42 9.33 2.12
C LYS A 652 -25.92 9.64 3.53
N GLN A 653 -26.82 9.94 4.45
CA GLN A 653 -26.46 10.22 5.85
C GLN A 653 -25.78 9.02 6.51
N GLN A 654 -26.27 7.81 6.26
CA GLN A 654 -25.68 6.59 6.81
C GLN A 654 -24.26 6.34 6.26
N ALA A 655 -24.03 6.54 4.96
CA ALA A 655 -22.70 6.41 4.38
C ALA A 655 -21.73 7.48 4.95
N ILE A 656 -22.20 8.73 5.14
CA ILE A 656 -21.43 9.79 5.82
C ILE A 656 -21.07 9.37 7.25
N ARG A 657 -21.98 8.72 7.98
CA ARG A 657 -21.72 8.24 9.35
C ARG A 657 -20.73 7.08 9.37
N ARG A 658 -20.89 6.09 8.48
CA ARG A 658 -20.05 4.89 8.42
C ARG A 658 -18.61 5.21 8.09
N LEU A 659 -18.32 5.90 6.97
CA LEU A 659 -16.94 6.16 6.52
C LEU A 659 -16.09 6.82 7.60
N GLY A 660 -14.84 6.42 7.71
CA GLY A 660 -13.88 7.04 8.60
C GLY A 660 -13.45 8.42 8.11
N PHE A 661 -13.18 9.35 9.02
CA PHE A 661 -12.48 10.60 8.69
C PHE A 661 -11.36 10.85 9.68
N GLY A 662 -10.14 10.67 9.19
CA GLY A 662 -8.90 10.57 9.95
C GLY A 662 -8.38 11.92 10.45
N ASN A 663 -7.23 11.83 11.11
CA ASN A 663 -6.46 12.97 11.56
C ASN A 663 -4.96 12.68 11.46
N LEU A 664 -4.22 13.65 10.95
CA LEU A 664 -2.78 13.62 10.82
C LEU A 664 -2.29 15.06 10.89
N ASN A 665 -1.24 15.31 11.68
CA ASN A 665 -0.68 16.65 11.83
C ASN A 665 0.82 16.69 11.52
N LYS A 666 1.29 17.90 11.22
CA LYS A 666 2.67 18.22 10.85
C LYS A 666 3.19 19.35 11.73
N VAL A 667 4.47 19.27 12.06
CA VAL A 667 5.22 20.35 12.72
C VAL A 667 6.34 20.80 11.79
N VAL A 668 6.23 22.03 11.28
CA VAL A 668 7.25 22.67 10.45
C VAL A 668 8.22 23.41 11.37
N LEU A 669 9.51 23.14 11.19
CA LEU A 669 10.62 23.76 11.91
C LEU A 669 11.58 24.38 10.90
N CYS A 670 11.67 25.71 10.87
CA CYS A 670 12.57 26.43 9.98
C CYS A 670 13.82 26.88 10.75
N PHE A 671 15.01 26.50 10.28
CA PHE A 671 16.30 26.81 10.93
C PHE A 671 17.13 27.79 10.11
N ASP A 672 18.24 28.28 10.68
CA ASP A 672 19.20 29.11 9.95
C ASP A 672 20.21 28.31 9.12
N ARG A 673 20.41 27.02 9.46
CA ARG A 673 21.30 26.10 8.76
C ARG A 673 20.79 24.66 8.83
N ILE A 674 21.25 23.84 7.89
CA ILE A 674 21.04 22.39 7.90
C ILE A 674 22.04 21.77 8.89
N PHE A 675 21.56 20.93 9.81
CA PHE A 675 22.39 20.17 10.76
C PHE A 675 22.18 18.65 10.68
N TRP A 676 21.31 18.22 9.78
CA TRP A 676 21.05 16.81 9.44
C TRP A 676 21.77 16.44 8.12
N ASP A 677 21.69 15.18 7.70
CA ASP A 677 22.25 14.76 6.41
C ASP A 677 21.45 15.37 5.24
N PRO A 678 22.07 16.24 4.41
CA PRO A 678 21.38 16.87 3.29
C PRO A 678 21.04 15.89 2.15
N ASN A 679 21.62 14.69 2.14
CA ASN A 679 21.33 13.67 1.15
C ASN A 679 20.14 12.77 1.54
N ALA A 680 19.76 12.76 2.81
CA ALA A 680 18.62 12.00 3.30
C ALA A 680 17.33 12.83 3.19
N ASN A 681 16.28 12.26 2.58
CA ASN A 681 14.98 12.93 2.53
C ASN A 681 14.17 12.75 3.80
N LEU A 682 14.42 11.69 4.56
CA LEU A 682 13.63 11.34 5.73
C LEU A 682 14.43 10.49 6.72
N PHE A 683 14.04 10.54 7.99
CA PHE A 683 14.57 9.68 9.05
C PHE A 683 13.51 9.45 10.14
N GLY A 684 13.53 8.25 10.72
CA GLY A 684 12.56 7.82 11.71
C GLY A 684 13.04 7.98 13.15
N HIS A 685 12.12 8.25 14.06
CA HIS A 685 12.30 8.24 15.51
C HIS A 685 11.38 7.18 16.11
N VAL A 686 11.97 6.17 16.74
CA VAL A 686 11.25 5.10 17.42
C VAL A 686 10.77 5.59 18.78
N GLY A 687 9.45 5.62 18.97
CA GLY A 687 8.83 6.05 20.23
C GLY A 687 9.17 5.12 21.40
N SER A 688 9.05 5.64 22.63
CA SER A 688 9.34 4.86 23.85
C SER A 688 8.21 3.94 24.28
N THR A 689 6.99 4.14 23.75
CA THR A 689 5.80 3.34 24.09
C THR A 689 4.91 3.16 22.87
N THR A 690 4.10 2.10 22.86
CA THR A 690 3.06 1.86 21.83
C THR A 690 2.05 3.01 21.77
N ALA A 691 1.68 3.60 22.91
CA ALA A 691 0.71 4.70 22.95
C ALA A 691 1.23 5.98 22.28
N SER A 692 2.54 6.24 22.38
CA SER A 692 3.21 7.41 21.80
C SER A 692 3.91 7.11 20.46
N ARG A 693 3.64 5.97 19.83
CA ARG A 693 4.37 5.51 18.63
C ARG A 693 4.30 6.48 17.45
N GLY A 694 3.20 7.21 17.33
CA GLY A 694 2.97 8.21 16.28
C GLY A 694 3.44 9.62 16.61
N GLU A 695 4.04 9.88 17.79
CA GLU A 695 4.49 11.21 18.20
C GLU A 695 5.88 11.52 17.64
N MET A 696 5.95 12.43 16.65
CA MET A 696 7.20 12.84 15.99
C MET A 696 8.01 11.66 15.47
N PHE A 697 7.33 10.65 14.93
CA PHE A 697 7.93 9.37 14.58
C PHE A 697 8.71 9.42 13.25
N LEU A 698 8.46 10.43 12.42
CA LEU A 698 9.07 10.58 11.10
C LEU A 698 9.34 12.05 10.78
N PHE A 699 10.57 12.35 10.35
CA PHE A 699 11.01 13.68 9.95
C PHE A 699 11.32 13.71 8.46
N TRP A 700 10.97 14.80 7.80
CA TRP A 700 11.19 15.02 6.38
C TRP A 700 12.05 16.26 6.11
N SER A 701 13.00 16.12 5.17
CA SER A 701 13.85 17.17 4.61
C SER A 701 13.71 17.14 3.07
N ILE A 702 12.75 17.89 2.56
CA ILE A 702 12.35 17.85 1.15
C ILE A 702 12.76 19.13 0.39
N SER A 703 13.01 20.22 1.11
CA SER A 703 13.43 21.49 0.50
C SER A 703 14.95 21.66 0.54
N SER A 704 15.52 22.40 -0.42
CA SER A 704 16.88 22.93 -0.31
C SER A 704 17.02 23.98 0.81
N SER A 705 15.90 24.45 1.36
CA SER A 705 15.87 25.30 2.54
C SER A 705 16.05 24.48 3.82
N PRO A 706 16.63 25.06 4.88
CA PRO A 706 16.80 24.41 6.19
C PRO A 706 15.45 24.29 6.92
N VAL A 707 14.55 23.45 6.41
CA VAL A 707 13.23 23.17 6.96
C VAL A 707 13.10 21.68 7.23
N LEU A 708 12.77 21.33 8.47
CA LEU A 708 12.34 19.98 8.85
C LEU A 708 10.84 19.96 9.08
N LEU A 709 10.23 18.85 8.70
CA LEU A 709 8.82 18.58 8.93
C LEU A 709 8.69 17.29 9.74
N ALA A 710 8.20 17.40 10.98
CA ALA A 710 7.91 16.26 11.84
C ALA A 710 6.45 15.84 11.70
N LEU A 711 6.20 14.53 11.65
CA LEU A 711 4.86 13.96 11.51
C LEU A 711 4.30 13.47 12.83
N VAL A 712 2.99 13.69 13.01
CA VAL A 712 2.22 13.22 14.16
C VAL A 712 1.02 12.42 13.68
N ALA A 713 1.02 11.12 13.96
CA ALA A 713 0.04 10.14 13.48
C ALA A 713 -0.64 9.35 14.60
N GLY A 714 -1.64 8.54 14.23
CA GLY A 714 -2.34 7.64 15.14
C GLY A 714 -2.99 8.37 16.32
N MET A 715 -2.84 7.84 17.53
CA MET A 715 -3.38 8.47 18.76
C MET A 715 -2.76 9.85 19.02
N ALA A 716 -1.47 10.02 18.73
CA ALA A 716 -0.75 11.25 19.01
C ALA A 716 -1.32 12.45 18.24
N ALA A 717 -1.83 12.22 17.02
CA ALA A 717 -2.43 13.28 16.20
C ALA A 717 -3.61 13.96 16.90
N ASN A 718 -4.40 13.20 17.67
CA ASN A 718 -5.54 13.72 18.42
C ASN A 718 -5.12 14.43 19.71
N ILE A 719 -4.08 13.95 20.37
CA ILE A 719 -3.56 14.56 21.61
C ILE A 719 -2.91 15.91 21.30
N VAL A 720 -2.15 16.01 20.21
CA VAL A 720 -1.44 17.25 19.81
C VAL A 720 -2.40 18.42 19.54
N GLU A 721 -3.65 18.16 19.17
CA GLU A 721 -4.67 19.19 18.94
C GLU A 721 -4.95 20.04 20.19
N SER A 722 -4.90 19.45 21.39
CA SER A 722 -5.18 20.12 22.67
C SER A 722 -3.94 20.63 23.41
N VAL A 723 -2.76 20.46 22.84
CA VAL A 723 -1.47 20.88 23.43
C VAL A 723 -0.99 22.17 22.75
N THR A 724 -0.36 23.08 23.50
CA THR A 724 0.19 24.34 22.97
C THR A 724 1.41 24.12 22.07
N ASP A 725 1.62 25.00 21.08
CA ASP A 725 2.74 24.92 20.13
C ASP A 725 4.11 24.81 20.84
N ASP A 726 4.37 25.60 21.87
CA ASP A 726 5.65 25.61 22.58
C ASP A 726 6.03 24.24 23.18
N ILE A 727 5.04 23.51 23.71
CA ILE A 727 5.25 22.17 24.27
C ILE A 727 5.57 21.19 23.15
N ILE A 728 4.82 21.25 22.04
CA ILE A 728 5.01 20.37 20.88
C ILE A 728 6.39 20.60 20.26
N ILE A 729 6.74 21.87 20.03
CA ILE A 729 8.05 22.27 19.52
C ILE A 729 9.14 21.83 20.50
N GLY A 730 8.96 22.04 21.81
CA GLY A 730 9.91 21.59 22.83
C GLY A 730 10.18 20.08 22.76
N ARG A 731 9.15 19.26 22.55
CA ARG A 731 9.28 17.81 22.35
C ARG A 731 10.00 17.46 21.06
N CYS A 732 9.64 18.09 19.93
CA CYS A 732 10.36 17.93 18.66
C CYS A 732 11.85 18.24 18.81
N MET A 733 12.17 19.36 19.44
CA MET A 733 13.55 19.80 19.67
C MET A 733 14.30 18.85 20.59
N SER A 734 13.64 18.24 21.58
CA SER A 734 14.24 17.21 22.42
C SER A 734 14.61 15.96 21.61
N VAL A 735 13.73 15.49 20.72
CA VAL A 735 14.02 14.36 19.83
C VAL A 735 15.22 14.67 18.92
N LEU A 736 15.22 15.83 18.26
CA LEU A 736 16.30 16.25 17.38
C LEU A 736 17.64 16.38 18.13
N LYS A 737 17.63 16.93 19.35
CA LYS A 737 18.84 17.06 20.18
C LYS A 737 19.38 15.72 20.67
N ASN A 738 18.52 14.74 20.91
CA ASN A 738 18.95 13.39 21.26
C ASN A 738 19.63 12.70 20.08
N ILE A 739 19.15 12.92 18.85
CA ILE A 739 19.71 12.33 17.62
C ILE A 739 21.01 13.04 17.19
N PHE A 740 20.99 14.36 17.07
CA PHE A 740 22.08 15.14 16.46
C PHE A 740 23.02 15.83 17.47
N GLY A 741 22.72 15.72 18.77
CA GLY A 741 23.48 16.34 19.85
C GLY A 741 23.01 17.77 20.18
N ASN A 742 23.04 18.11 21.48
CA ASN A 742 22.48 19.38 21.99
C ASN A 742 23.17 20.65 21.46
N THR A 743 24.46 20.57 21.10
CA THR A 743 25.23 21.71 20.56
C THR A 743 24.99 21.94 19.07
N SER A 744 24.63 20.89 18.32
CA SER A 744 24.48 20.95 16.87
C SER A 744 23.16 21.60 16.46
N VAL A 745 22.10 21.37 17.23
CA VAL A 745 20.71 21.75 16.91
C VAL A 745 20.41 23.20 17.36
N PRO A 746 20.30 24.17 16.43
CA PRO A 746 19.93 25.55 16.78
C PRO A 746 18.44 25.68 17.09
N GLN A 747 18.04 26.79 17.70
CA GLN A 747 16.62 27.11 17.84
C GLN A 747 15.98 27.44 16.47
N PRO A 748 14.74 26.99 16.21
CA PRO A 748 14.04 27.34 14.98
C PRO A 748 13.74 28.84 14.95
N LYS A 749 13.82 29.43 13.75
CA LYS A 749 13.45 30.83 13.47
C LYS A 749 11.95 31.00 13.27
N GLU A 750 11.32 29.98 12.70
CA GLU A 750 9.88 29.94 12.44
C GLU A 750 9.36 28.53 12.71
N THR A 751 8.14 28.44 13.21
CA THR A 751 7.49 27.17 13.53
C THR A 751 6.02 27.23 13.16
N VAL A 752 5.48 26.12 12.64
CA VAL A 752 4.05 25.98 12.36
C VAL A 752 3.59 24.58 12.78
N VAL A 753 2.52 24.50 13.57
CA VAL A 753 1.88 23.24 13.96
C VAL A 753 0.50 23.18 13.30
N THR A 754 0.21 22.13 12.55
CA THR A 754 -1.13 21.93 11.97
C THR A 754 -2.08 21.32 13.00
N ARG A 755 -3.37 21.64 12.86
CA ARG A 755 -4.47 21.14 13.70
C ARG A 755 -5.70 20.85 12.84
N TRP A 756 -5.58 19.85 11.98
CA TRP A 756 -6.59 19.56 10.95
C TRP A 756 -7.94 19.12 11.52
N ARG A 757 -7.98 18.48 12.70
CA ARG A 757 -9.24 18.12 13.37
C ARG A 757 -9.96 19.34 13.94
N SER A 758 -9.23 20.28 14.52
CA SER A 758 -9.79 21.51 15.07
C SER A 758 -10.16 22.54 13.99
N ASP A 759 -9.53 22.45 12.81
CA ASP A 759 -9.87 23.29 11.67
C ASP A 759 -11.35 23.11 11.28
N GLN A 760 -12.14 24.15 11.48
CA GLN A 760 -13.59 24.14 11.26
C GLN A 760 -14.02 23.86 9.83
N TRP A 761 -13.13 24.10 8.85
CA TRP A 761 -13.41 23.90 7.42
C TRP A 761 -12.91 22.55 6.89
N ALA A 762 -12.25 21.74 7.73
CA ALA A 762 -11.78 20.41 7.37
C ALA A 762 -12.30 19.33 8.34
N ARG A 763 -12.24 19.58 9.65
CA ARG A 763 -12.66 18.65 10.72
C ARG A 763 -11.93 17.29 10.68
N GLY A 764 -10.68 17.29 10.21
CA GLY A 764 -9.82 16.12 10.04
C GLY A 764 -8.93 16.23 8.80
N SER A 765 -8.15 15.18 8.55
CA SER A 765 -7.21 15.12 7.42
C SER A 765 -7.88 14.58 6.15
N TYR A 766 -8.23 13.29 6.10
CA TYR A 766 -8.82 12.62 4.94
C TYR A 766 -9.56 11.33 5.33
N SER A 767 -10.36 10.75 4.43
CA SER A 767 -11.16 9.57 4.74
C SER A 767 -10.34 8.30 4.85
N TYR A 768 -10.88 7.32 5.57
CA TYR A 768 -10.36 5.94 5.63
C TYR A 768 -11.54 4.97 5.66
N VAL A 769 -11.30 3.70 5.29
CA VAL A 769 -12.33 2.65 5.38
C VAL A 769 -12.40 2.16 6.83
N SER A 770 -13.39 2.64 7.55
CA SER A 770 -13.62 2.31 8.95
C SER A 770 -14.20 0.91 9.13
N VAL A 771 -14.01 0.36 10.32
CA VAL A 771 -14.74 -0.84 10.78
C VAL A 771 -16.25 -0.65 10.55
N GLY A 772 -16.86 -1.61 9.83
CA GLY A 772 -18.28 -1.56 9.44
C GLY A 772 -18.60 -0.75 8.18
N SER A 773 -17.59 -0.16 7.51
CA SER A 773 -17.71 0.50 6.21
C SER A 773 -17.02 -0.33 5.11
N SER A 774 -17.23 0.06 3.85
CA SER A 774 -16.56 -0.53 2.69
C SER A 774 -16.46 0.49 1.54
N GLY A 775 -15.83 0.09 0.44
CA GLY A 775 -15.75 0.91 -0.77
C GLY A 775 -17.06 1.44 -1.31
N SER A 776 -18.16 0.71 -1.10
CA SER A 776 -19.48 1.13 -1.58
C SER A 776 -19.97 2.43 -0.94
N ASP A 777 -19.49 2.78 0.27
CA ASP A 777 -19.86 4.04 0.88
C ASP A 777 -19.28 5.24 0.11
N TYR A 778 -18.11 5.12 -0.53
CA TYR A 778 -17.59 6.16 -1.43
C TYR A 778 -18.51 6.36 -2.64
N ASP A 779 -19.02 5.26 -3.21
CA ASP A 779 -19.94 5.27 -4.35
C ASP A 779 -21.29 5.91 -3.96
N LEU A 780 -21.80 5.61 -2.76
CA LEU A 780 -22.97 6.28 -2.19
C LEU A 780 -22.69 7.79 -2.02
N LEU A 781 -21.55 8.18 -1.45
CA LEU A 781 -21.26 9.62 -1.32
C LEU A 781 -21.14 10.34 -2.66
N ALA A 782 -20.72 9.67 -3.73
CA ALA A 782 -20.67 10.22 -5.08
C ALA A 782 -22.04 10.40 -5.73
N ALA A 783 -23.05 9.59 -5.40
CA ALA A 783 -24.35 9.62 -6.06
C ALA A 783 -25.05 10.99 -5.92
N PRO A 784 -25.66 11.56 -6.98
CA PRO A 784 -26.33 12.85 -6.87
C PRO A 784 -27.66 12.72 -6.10
N VAL A 785 -28.18 13.84 -5.58
CA VAL A 785 -29.46 13.88 -4.85
C VAL A 785 -30.51 14.58 -5.71
N ILE A 786 -31.61 13.86 -5.91
CA ILE A 786 -32.84 14.34 -6.53
C ILE A 786 -33.74 14.89 -5.40
N PRO A 787 -34.27 16.11 -5.52
CA PRO A 787 -35.18 16.67 -4.52
C PRO A 787 -36.47 15.84 -4.45
N PRO A 788 -37.05 15.62 -3.26
CA PRO A 788 -38.35 14.97 -3.15
C PRO A 788 -39.40 15.81 -3.87
N THR A 789 -40.07 15.23 -4.87
CA THR A 789 -41.27 15.82 -5.47
C THR A 789 -42.42 15.71 -4.47
N GLY A 790 -43.15 16.81 -4.25
CA GLY A 790 -44.37 16.75 -3.46
C GLY A 790 -45.36 15.77 -4.12
N PHE A 791 -46.25 15.17 -3.33
CA PHE A 791 -47.38 14.36 -3.79
C PHE A 791 -48.43 15.20 -4.56
N GLU A 792 -48.03 16.01 -5.54
CA GLU A 792 -48.97 16.62 -6.48
C GLU A 792 -49.06 15.73 -7.72
N PRO A 793 -50.19 15.03 -7.92
CA PRO A 793 -50.43 14.29 -9.14
C PRO A 793 -50.69 15.32 -10.25
N HIS A 794 -50.03 15.13 -11.38
CA HIS A 794 -50.08 15.92 -12.62
C HIS A 794 -49.00 17.01 -12.73
N PHE A 795 -47.88 16.68 -13.39
CA PHE A 795 -47.44 17.36 -14.62
C PHE A 795 -46.55 16.41 -15.45
N SER A 796 -46.71 16.50 -16.78
CA SER A 796 -45.99 15.85 -17.90
C SER A 796 -44.84 14.86 -17.61
N LYS A 797 -44.90 13.70 -18.28
CA LYS A 797 -43.86 12.65 -18.38
C LYS A 797 -42.47 13.11 -18.87
N ASP A 798 -42.31 14.35 -19.31
CA ASP A 798 -41.09 14.87 -19.94
C ASP A 798 -40.13 15.60 -18.98
N ALA A 799 -40.51 15.76 -17.71
CA ALA A 799 -39.65 16.29 -16.65
C ALA A 799 -39.22 15.14 -15.71
N GLU A 800 -38.39 14.23 -16.21
CA GLU A 800 -37.65 13.32 -15.33
C GLU A 800 -36.93 14.14 -14.25
N GLU A 801 -37.03 13.70 -12.99
CA GLU A 801 -36.61 14.48 -11.83
C GLU A 801 -35.10 14.76 -11.83
N LEU A 802 -34.68 15.86 -12.44
CA LEU A 802 -33.27 16.23 -12.57
C LEU A 802 -32.61 16.36 -11.18
N PRO A 803 -31.43 15.76 -10.95
CA PRO A 803 -30.71 15.94 -9.70
C PRO A 803 -30.26 17.38 -9.53
N ARG A 804 -30.35 17.88 -8.30
CA ARG A 804 -30.05 19.28 -7.95
C ARG A 804 -28.78 19.44 -7.12
N LEU A 805 -28.35 18.38 -6.45
CA LEU A 805 -27.19 18.40 -5.57
C LEU A 805 -26.22 17.27 -5.94
N PHE A 806 -25.03 17.64 -6.36
CA PHE A 806 -23.95 16.73 -6.76
C PHE A 806 -22.83 16.75 -5.70
N PHE A 807 -22.00 15.71 -5.67
CA PHE A 807 -20.96 15.54 -4.66
C PHE A 807 -19.63 15.18 -5.30
N ALA A 808 -18.60 15.97 -5.02
CA ALA A 808 -17.22 15.71 -5.41
C ALA A 808 -16.28 15.89 -4.22
N GLY A 809 -15.06 15.36 -4.34
CA GLY A 809 -14.04 15.37 -3.29
C GLY A 809 -13.42 13.99 -3.11
N GLU A 810 -12.30 13.94 -2.39
CA GLU A 810 -11.56 12.68 -2.15
C GLU A 810 -12.43 11.59 -1.50
N HIS A 811 -13.41 11.95 -0.68
CA HIS A 811 -14.33 11.01 -0.03
C HIS A 811 -15.49 10.54 -0.94
N THR A 812 -15.41 10.82 -2.25
CA THR A 812 -16.42 10.43 -3.24
C THR A 812 -15.84 9.57 -4.36
N ILE A 813 -14.60 9.11 -4.26
CA ILE A 813 -13.96 8.29 -5.28
C ILE A 813 -13.37 7.02 -4.65
N ARG A 814 -13.94 5.87 -5.01
CA ARG A 814 -13.63 4.60 -4.37
C ARG A 814 -12.19 4.12 -4.55
N ASN A 815 -11.62 4.36 -5.72
CA ASN A 815 -10.33 3.78 -6.11
C ASN A 815 -9.12 4.66 -5.80
N TYR A 816 -9.36 5.93 -5.51
CA TYR A 816 -8.30 6.89 -5.21
C TYR A 816 -8.72 7.78 -4.02
N PRO A 817 -9.26 7.23 -2.92
CA PRO A 817 -9.70 8.03 -1.79
C PRO A 817 -8.50 8.75 -1.16
N ALA A 818 -8.74 9.69 -0.23
CA ALA A 818 -7.69 10.33 0.56
C ALA A 818 -6.58 11.10 -0.19
N THR A 819 -6.68 11.25 -1.51
CA THR A 819 -5.60 11.79 -2.34
C THR A 819 -5.99 13.08 -3.09
N VAL A 820 -4.97 13.84 -3.49
CA VAL A 820 -5.14 15.03 -4.35
C VAL A 820 -5.67 14.64 -5.73
N HIS A 821 -5.11 13.59 -6.32
CA HIS A 821 -5.51 13.12 -7.65
C HIS A 821 -6.93 12.54 -7.63
N GLY A 822 -7.32 11.84 -6.57
CA GLY A 822 -8.70 11.38 -6.39
C GLY A 822 -9.69 12.53 -6.30
N ALA A 823 -9.39 13.54 -5.48
CA ALA A 823 -10.21 14.76 -5.43
C ALA A 823 -10.30 15.44 -6.81
N TYR A 824 -9.20 15.56 -7.54
CA TYR A 824 -9.20 16.12 -8.90
C TYR A 824 -10.09 15.33 -9.86
N LEU A 825 -9.92 14.00 -9.91
CA LEU A 825 -10.70 13.10 -10.75
C LEU A 825 -12.20 13.13 -10.42
N SER A 826 -12.56 13.18 -9.13
CA SER A 826 -13.96 13.32 -8.71
C SER A 826 -14.61 14.61 -9.23
N GLY A 827 -13.83 15.69 -9.35
CA GLY A 827 -14.31 16.95 -9.92
C GLY A 827 -14.53 16.87 -11.43
N LEU A 828 -13.61 16.22 -12.16
CA LEU A 828 -13.80 15.94 -13.59
C LEU A 828 -15.04 15.07 -13.84
N ARG A 829 -15.25 14.05 -13.00
CA ARG A 829 -16.41 13.16 -13.05
C ARG A 829 -17.73 13.92 -12.88
N GLU A 830 -17.87 14.73 -11.83
CA GLU A 830 -19.12 15.47 -11.60
C GLU A 830 -19.35 16.52 -12.69
N ALA A 831 -18.30 17.15 -13.23
CA ALA A 831 -18.46 18.08 -14.34
C ALA A 831 -19.02 17.39 -15.60
N GLY A 832 -18.50 16.20 -15.95
CA GLY A 832 -19.03 15.39 -17.06
C GLY A 832 -20.49 15.01 -16.82
N ARG A 833 -20.79 14.45 -15.64
CA ARG A 833 -22.14 14.02 -15.24
C ARG A 833 -23.16 15.17 -15.28
N ILE A 834 -22.79 16.34 -14.77
CA ILE A 834 -23.66 17.54 -14.80
C ILE A 834 -23.91 17.99 -16.23
N ALA A 835 -22.87 18.02 -17.07
CA ALA A 835 -23.01 18.38 -18.47
C ALA A 835 -23.90 17.39 -19.23
N ASP A 836 -23.81 16.09 -18.94
CA ASP A 836 -24.71 15.09 -19.54
C ASP A 836 -26.18 15.35 -19.18
N TYR A 837 -26.47 15.62 -17.90
CA TYR A 837 -27.83 15.94 -17.45
C TYR A 837 -28.40 17.24 -18.00
N TYR A 838 -27.60 18.31 -18.01
CA TYR A 838 -28.10 19.67 -18.22
C TYR A 838 -27.82 20.24 -19.61
N LEU A 839 -26.81 19.72 -20.32
CA LEU A 839 -26.47 20.11 -21.69
C LEU A 839 -26.82 19.01 -22.71
N GLY A 840 -27.20 17.83 -22.23
CA GLY A 840 -27.43 16.64 -23.04
C GLY A 840 -26.13 15.91 -23.39
N TYR A 841 -26.29 14.69 -23.89
CA TYR A 841 -25.16 13.88 -24.33
C TYR A 841 -24.49 14.47 -25.57
N PRO A 842 -23.19 14.22 -25.78
CA PRO A 842 -22.52 14.59 -27.01
C PRO A 842 -23.21 14.03 -28.26
N GLU A 843 -23.11 14.74 -29.39
CA GLU A 843 -23.75 14.34 -30.65
C GLU A 843 -23.44 12.89 -31.04
N GLY A 844 -24.48 12.11 -31.36
CA GLY A 844 -24.36 10.71 -31.78
C GLY A 844 -24.33 9.69 -30.64
N THR A 845 -24.42 10.12 -29.39
CA THR A 845 -24.73 9.24 -28.26
C THR A 845 -26.24 8.95 -28.24
N PRO A 846 -26.69 7.68 -28.05
CA PRO A 846 -28.12 7.38 -27.98
C PRO A 846 -28.83 8.23 -26.91
N PRO A 847 -30.04 8.74 -27.16
CA PRO A 847 -30.79 9.51 -26.16
C PRO A 847 -31.28 8.64 -24.99
N ASP A 848 -31.42 7.34 -25.23
CA ASP A 848 -31.99 6.34 -24.33
C ASP A 848 -30.89 5.49 -23.69
N ILE A 849 -29.83 6.15 -23.18
CA ILE A 849 -28.86 5.49 -22.30
C ILE A 849 -29.65 5.18 -21.02
N GLY A 850 -30.33 4.03 -21.00
CA GLY A 850 -31.15 3.50 -19.90
C GLY A 850 -30.35 3.15 -18.65
N TYR A 851 -29.40 4.00 -18.32
CA TYR A 851 -28.53 3.90 -17.17
C TYR A 851 -29.11 4.80 -16.09
N SER A 852 -29.61 4.16 -15.04
CA SER A 852 -29.69 4.80 -13.74
C SER A 852 -28.35 5.47 -13.48
N VAL A 853 -28.32 6.80 -13.52
CA VAL A 853 -27.12 7.63 -13.29
C VAL A 853 -26.50 7.34 -11.91
N THR A 854 -27.22 6.62 -11.06
CA THR A 854 -26.78 6.00 -9.82
C THR A 854 -25.73 4.88 -9.99
N GLU A 855 -25.70 4.17 -11.13
CA GLU A 855 -24.81 3.02 -11.37
C GLU A 855 -23.60 3.37 -12.27
N ALA A 856 -23.84 3.99 -13.45
CA ALA A 856 -22.76 4.36 -14.37
C ALA A 856 -21.84 5.45 -13.81
N ALA A 857 -22.41 6.38 -13.06
CA ALA A 857 -21.64 7.51 -12.61
C ALA A 857 -20.73 7.17 -11.42
N ASN A 858 -20.93 6.01 -10.80
CA ASN A 858 -20.00 5.42 -9.83
C ASN A 858 -18.91 4.59 -10.53
N SER A 859 -19.16 4.03 -11.72
CA SER A 859 -18.15 3.35 -12.55
C SER A 859 -17.24 4.27 -13.35
N VAL A 860 -17.52 5.59 -13.46
CA VAL A 860 -16.58 6.59 -14.01
C VAL A 860 -15.25 6.64 -13.22
N SER A 861 -15.22 6.03 -12.03
CA SER A 861 -14.02 5.96 -11.17
C SER A 861 -12.95 4.96 -11.62
N VAL A 862 -13.20 4.08 -12.61
CA VAL A 862 -12.39 2.84 -12.72
C VAL A 862 -12.21 2.36 -14.15
N GLY A 863 -11.01 2.50 -14.71
CA GLY A 863 -10.50 1.49 -15.63
C GLY A 863 -10.02 0.28 -14.83
N ASN A 864 -10.24 -0.92 -15.35
CA ASN A 864 -9.64 -2.13 -14.80
C ASN A 864 -8.11 -1.99 -14.75
N VAL A 865 -7.50 -2.58 -13.71
CA VAL A 865 -6.05 -2.66 -13.53
C VAL A 865 -5.41 -3.19 -14.81
N VAL A 866 -4.54 -2.40 -15.43
CA VAL A 866 -3.65 -2.90 -16.49
C VAL A 866 -2.44 -3.52 -15.79
N LYS A 867 -2.33 -4.84 -15.81
CA LYS A 867 -1.12 -5.50 -15.31
C LYS A 867 0.01 -5.22 -16.29
N LEU A 868 1.20 -4.94 -15.78
CA LEU A 868 2.40 -4.72 -16.61
C LEU A 868 2.67 -5.88 -17.60
N ARG A 869 2.23 -7.09 -17.26
CA ARG A 869 2.36 -8.28 -18.12
C ARG A 869 1.50 -8.21 -19.38
N ASP A 870 0.44 -7.40 -19.39
CA ASP A 870 -0.49 -7.25 -20.51
C ASP A 870 -0.02 -6.19 -21.52
N LEU A 871 1.11 -5.54 -21.26
CA LEU A 871 1.69 -4.44 -22.04
C LEU A 871 3.00 -4.82 -22.76
N SER A 872 3.39 -6.09 -22.74
CA SER A 872 4.60 -6.58 -23.42
C SER A 872 4.25 -7.64 -24.47
N PRO A 873 4.24 -7.31 -25.78
CA PRO A 873 4.45 -8.32 -26.80
C PRO A 873 5.96 -8.60 -26.87
N HIS A 874 6.36 -9.81 -26.46
CA HIS A 874 7.70 -10.39 -26.61
C HIS A 874 8.76 -10.03 -25.56
N LEU A 875 8.79 -10.79 -24.46
CA LEU A 875 10.05 -11.14 -23.79
C LEU A 875 10.05 -12.66 -23.46
N SER A 876 10.89 -13.35 -24.23
CA SER A 876 11.40 -14.73 -24.08
C SER A 876 10.38 -15.89 -24.04
N ASP A 877 9.96 -16.32 -25.23
CA ASP A 877 9.81 -17.75 -25.51
C ASP A 877 11.20 -18.32 -25.87
N SER A 878 11.56 -19.44 -25.26
CA SER A 878 12.59 -20.34 -25.79
C SER A 878 12.06 -21.76 -25.81
N PRO A 879 12.47 -22.57 -26.80
CA PRO A 879 11.60 -23.53 -27.44
C PRO A 879 11.90 -24.96 -26.99
N VAL A 880 10.88 -25.78 -26.73
CA VAL A 880 11.04 -27.24 -26.73
C VAL A 880 9.91 -27.93 -27.48
N SER A 881 10.30 -28.37 -28.68
CA SER A 881 9.84 -29.47 -29.55
C SER A 881 8.36 -29.87 -29.62
N LYS A 882 7.79 -29.67 -30.81
CA LYS A 882 6.74 -30.51 -31.42
C LYS A 882 7.37 -31.70 -32.15
N LYS A 883 6.74 -32.89 -32.04
CA LYS A 883 6.29 -33.81 -33.13
C LYS A 883 5.90 -35.17 -32.52
N SER A 884 4.59 -35.48 -32.47
CA SER A 884 3.76 -36.23 -33.47
C SER A 884 3.79 -37.73 -33.12
N GLU A 885 2.70 -38.52 -33.11
CA GLU A 885 1.57 -38.72 -34.04
C GLU A 885 0.38 -39.29 -33.22
N GLU A 886 -0.85 -38.82 -33.37
CA GLU A 886 -1.90 -39.23 -34.34
C GLU A 886 -2.40 -40.68 -34.25
N ASN A 887 -3.69 -40.78 -33.86
CA ASN A 887 -4.74 -41.78 -34.14
C ASN A 887 -5.41 -42.27 -32.84
N SER A 888 -6.71 -42.50 -32.72
CA SER A 888 -7.94 -42.14 -33.44
C SER A 888 -9.05 -42.86 -32.64
N ASN A 889 -10.24 -42.28 -32.63
CA ASN A 889 -11.54 -42.94 -32.43
C ASN A 889 -12.06 -43.27 -31.01
N MET A 890 -13.18 -42.58 -30.73
CA MET A 890 -14.51 -43.10 -30.37
C MET A 890 -14.86 -43.43 -28.92
N ALA A 891 -15.98 -42.79 -28.51
CA ALA A 891 -17.08 -43.30 -27.67
C ALA A 891 -16.77 -43.55 -26.19
N ASP A 892 -17.63 -43.31 -25.20
CA ASP A 892 -18.93 -42.64 -25.01
C ASP A 892 -19.11 -42.63 -23.45
N SER A 893 -19.88 -41.68 -22.90
CA SER A 893 -20.75 -41.73 -21.68
C SER A 893 -20.38 -42.64 -20.47
N THR A 894 -20.56 -42.34 -19.18
CA THR A 894 -21.37 -41.42 -18.33
C THR A 894 -20.94 -41.81 -16.88
N ASP A 895 -20.44 -40.90 -16.03
CA ASP A 895 -21.08 -39.92 -15.07
C ASP A 895 -21.57 -40.49 -13.78
N VAL A 896 -21.22 -39.93 -12.53
CA VAL A 896 -21.49 -39.89 -10.96
C VAL A 896 -21.84 -40.96 -9.79
N GLN A 897 -21.11 -41.05 -8.66
CA GLN A 897 -21.77 -41.27 -7.34
C GLN A 897 -20.92 -40.66 -6.26
#